data_AF-A0A4Y7PFX6-F1
#
_entry.id   AF-A0A4Y7PFX6-F1
#
_cell.length_a   1.000
_cell.length_b   1.000
_cell.length_c   1.000
_cell.angle_alpha   90.00
_cell.angle_beta   90.00
_cell.angle_gamma   90.00
#
_symmetry.space_group_name_H-M   'P 1'
#
loop_
_entity.id
_entity.type
_entity.pdbx_description
1 polymer ?
#
loop_
_entity_poly.entity_id
_entity_poly.type
_entity_poly.pdbx_seq_one_letter_code
_entity_poly.pdbx_strand_id
1 'polypeptide(L)'
;MHEKTISSYISSYKNQGTPEKRLAFAVNQPRNDKAIEARAAIENMDSDGFLGRGHWYRGITRLWREARLNSKVDSLFISASLDPSSIMSAMRSREIVECTYAIDRMKSPVAEMLFDKDAYVGDTAMMKSQVWKFAAVVCYKAWQRMRTQVKRSLNKIDDLEQQTNDVIEQLETTTEPFSKAQLLKASRLVGHYRSAVQMSRDVHSLQNVDKKLDWLKAAMARISGDKKRIAATSGVSKITRKMVSDLATDADVQALLAEYETMMEESAPEADPQAPNRPADPEMKSVYAGMGDLGVGHQSRMSTEELQRQLGIAQYPKKAFPVFMTKRHPEFKTAWTHPKLFETDSPDLEDLALKWHQLGGIHAMVQLGFSGKGTLLTDGVGIGKTAQLMGLMAFMMTQIQQKEEGKATLQGVSLSATWADVVTDPSGRQPAVRTQRPLRSLPHLIVVPPNLVPQWNSELRTWYIAHGVDILEYSTNEQKREVFWGSPGKPGVWDECLHKPHHRIIICSHSSLKTEYQRCFDVTAEGLEAWQRRPMRKNIDINTSLFGLNFSTVTVDEAHLFRNQYHPVLSLHSLTDIMCLATATPLQTSPSDLFNFGRMLCLPKFQTRETDELEREMKRALAKAIKDISPEQRAMYAERLIRGVTDEKNDPTQQYNA
;
A
#
# COMPACT_ATOMS: atom_id res chain seq x y z
N MET A 1 -25.91 33.59 58.09
CA MET A 1 -27.30 34.04 57.78
C MET A 1 -27.81 33.60 56.40
N HIS A 2 -26.97 33.26 55.40
CA HIS A 2 -27.42 32.88 54.03
C HIS A 2 -27.99 31.45 53.89
N GLU A 3 -27.51 30.45 54.62
CA GLU A 3 -28.01 29.06 54.48
C GLU A 3 -29.44 28.85 55.01
N LYS A 4 -29.84 29.61 56.05
CA LYS A 4 -31.18 29.49 56.65
C LYS A 4 -32.28 29.94 55.67
N THR A 5 -31.99 30.91 54.79
CA THR A 5 -32.96 31.46 53.84
C THR A 5 -33.19 30.53 52.65
N ILE A 6 -32.14 29.87 52.15
CA ILE A 6 -32.23 28.91 51.03
C ILE A 6 -32.92 27.62 51.47
N SER A 7 -32.57 27.09 52.65
CA SER A 7 -33.22 25.89 53.19
C SER A 7 -34.71 26.10 53.47
N SER A 8 -35.09 27.30 53.93
CA SER A 8 -36.49 27.70 54.12
C SER A 8 -37.25 27.77 52.79
N TYR A 9 -36.61 28.28 51.73
CA TYR A 9 -37.22 28.38 50.40
C TYR A 9 -37.43 26.99 49.77
N ILE A 10 -36.42 26.12 49.84
CA ILE A 10 -36.50 24.75 49.31
C ILE A 10 -37.57 23.93 50.04
N SER A 11 -37.67 24.07 51.36
CA SER A 11 -38.71 23.39 52.14
C SER A 11 -40.11 23.88 51.76
N SER A 12 -40.28 25.20 51.60
CA SER A 12 -41.56 25.80 51.18
C SER A 12 -41.94 25.43 49.74
N TYR A 13 -40.96 25.27 48.84
CA TYR A 13 -41.15 24.80 47.47
C TYR A 13 -41.59 23.33 47.43
N LYS A 14 -40.90 22.43 48.17
CA LYS A 14 -41.25 21.00 48.20
C LYS A 14 -42.64 20.74 48.79
N ASN A 15 -43.07 21.58 49.73
CA ASN A 15 -44.39 21.48 50.35
C ASN A 15 -45.55 21.95 49.47
N GLN A 16 -45.31 22.53 48.29
CA GLN A 16 -46.39 22.78 47.33
C GLN A 16 -46.77 21.45 46.68
N GLY A 17 -47.93 20.90 47.04
CA GLY A 17 -48.28 19.49 46.82
C GLY A 17 -48.45 19.03 45.36
N THR A 18 -48.48 19.92 44.37
CA THR A 18 -48.55 19.54 42.95
C THR A 18 -47.50 20.26 42.10
N PRO A 19 -47.03 19.67 40.99
CA PRO A 19 -46.02 20.27 40.11
C PRO A 19 -46.42 21.66 39.60
N GLU A 20 -47.69 21.89 39.27
CA GLU A 20 -48.17 23.18 38.78
C GLU A 20 -48.13 24.26 39.86
N LYS A 21 -48.43 23.89 41.12
CA LYS A 21 -48.35 24.81 42.28
C LYS A 21 -46.91 25.13 42.65
N ARG A 22 -45.98 24.19 42.49
CA ARG A 22 -44.53 24.43 42.63
C ARG A 22 -44.04 25.41 41.58
N LEU A 23 -44.46 25.25 40.33
CA LEU A 23 -44.09 26.14 39.25
C LEU A 23 -44.63 27.55 39.48
N ALA A 24 -45.90 27.70 39.89
CA ALA A 24 -46.48 29.00 40.23
C ALA A 24 -45.77 29.66 41.42
N PHE A 25 -45.40 28.90 42.45
CA PHE A 25 -44.64 29.39 43.60
C PHE A 25 -43.24 29.89 43.21
N ALA A 26 -42.57 29.22 42.28
CA ALA A 26 -41.26 29.64 41.76
C ALA A 26 -41.34 30.86 40.83
N VAL A 27 -42.45 31.05 40.11
CA VAL A 27 -42.61 32.15 39.16
C VAL A 27 -43.04 33.47 39.83
N ASN A 28 -43.78 33.40 40.94
CA ASN A 28 -44.38 34.58 41.58
C ASN A 28 -43.51 35.26 42.66
N GLN A 29 -42.25 34.84 42.86
CA GLN A 29 -41.34 35.52 43.78
C GLN A 29 -40.52 36.60 43.05
N PRO A 30 -40.29 37.78 43.67
CA PRO A 30 -39.63 38.89 43.00
C PRO A 30 -38.21 38.52 42.60
N ARG A 31 -37.87 38.77 41.33
CA ARG A 31 -36.56 38.50 40.72
C ARG A 31 -35.49 39.30 41.46
N ASN A 32 -34.85 38.65 42.42
CA ASN A 32 -33.60 39.10 43.00
C ASN A 32 -32.54 38.06 42.65
N ASP A 33 -31.28 38.45 42.47
CA ASP A 33 -30.22 37.64 41.81
C ASP A 33 -30.04 36.22 42.39
N LYS A 34 -30.42 36.02 43.65
CA LYS A 34 -30.43 34.72 44.32
C LYS A 34 -31.48 33.73 43.78
N ALA A 35 -32.58 34.21 43.22
CA ALA A 35 -33.57 33.40 42.51
C ALA A 35 -33.06 32.95 41.13
N ILE A 36 -32.14 33.71 40.54
CA ILE A 36 -31.46 33.34 39.28
C ILE A 36 -30.40 32.27 39.57
N GLU A 37 -29.61 32.42 40.63
CA GLU A 37 -28.68 31.36 41.07
C GLU A 37 -29.41 30.08 41.50
N ALA A 38 -30.54 30.19 42.19
CA ALA A 38 -31.36 29.02 42.53
C ALA A 38 -31.96 28.36 41.26
N ARG A 39 -32.37 29.14 40.25
CA ARG A 39 -32.81 28.60 38.95
C ARG A 39 -31.69 27.91 38.20
N ALA A 40 -30.49 28.49 38.16
CA ALA A 40 -29.33 27.90 37.50
C ALA A 40 -28.85 26.62 38.24
N ALA A 41 -28.96 26.59 39.57
CA ALA A 41 -28.70 25.39 40.36
C ALA A 41 -29.75 24.30 40.11
N ILE A 42 -31.04 24.68 39.94
CA ILE A 42 -32.10 23.74 39.57
C ILE A 42 -31.94 23.24 38.12
N GLU A 43 -31.59 24.09 37.15
CA GLU A 43 -31.31 23.67 35.76
C GLU A 43 -30.08 22.76 35.66
N ASN A 44 -29.06 23.00 36.50
CA ASN A 44 -27.89 22.11 36.56
C ASN A 44 -28.18 20.81 37.33
N MET A 45 -29.08 20.81 38.34
CA MET A 45 -29.52 19.58 39.01
C MET A 45 -30.53 18.77 38.16
N ASP A 46 -31.33 19.41 37.31
CA ASP A 46 -32.25 18.72 36.38
C ASP A 46 -31.54 18.17 35.12
N SER A 47 -30.29 18.54 34.86
CA SER A 47 -29.47 17.85 33.86
C SER A 47 -28.92 16.50 34.35
N ASP A 48 -29.00 16.23 35.67
CA ASP A 48 -28.55 14.98 36.32
C ASP A 48 -29.62 14.35 37.25
N GLY A 49 -30.90 14.44 36.87
CA GLY A 49 -32.00 13.75 37.57
C GLY A 49 -32.08 12.24 37.34
N PHE A 50 -31.28 11.66 36.44
CA PHE A 50 -31.17 10.22 36.25
C PHE A 50 -29.71 9.86 35.92
N LEU A 51 -28.93 9.47 36.94
CA LEU A 51 -27.60 8.84 36.76
C LEU A 51 -27.62 7.78 35.64
N GLY A 52 -28.73 7.04 35.52
CA GLY A 52 -28.96 6.06 34.47
C GLY A 52 -28.92 6.59 33.04
N ARG A 53 -29.29 7.85 32.75
CA ARG A 53 -29.33 8.39 31.38
C ARG A 53 -27.95 8.63 30.79
N GLY A 54 -27.01 9.14 31.58
CA GLY A 54 -25.62 9.29 31.17
C GLY A 54 -24.94 7.93 30.95
N HIS A 55 -25.20 6.97 31.83
CA HIS A 55 -24.73 5.59 31.66
C HIS A 55 -25.37 4.90 30.44
N TRP A 56 -26.67 5.09 30.22
CA TRP A 56 -27.40 4.59 29.05
C TRP A 56 -26.87 5.20 27.75
N TYR A 57 -26.69 6.52 27.71
CA TYR A 57 -26.14 7.20 26.52
C TYR A 57 -24.73 6.70 26.18
N ARG A 58 -23.85 6.58 27.18
CA ARG A 58 -22.51 6.00 26.99
C ARG A 58 -22.58 4.54 26.53
N GLY A 59 -23.44 3.74 27.15
CA GLY A 59 -23.66 2.33 26.80
C GLY A 59 -24.16 2.16 25.36
N ILE A 60 -25.22 2.86 24.99
CA ILE A 60 -25.78 2.83 23.63
C ILE A 60 -24.79 3.39 22.61
N THR A 61 -24.08 4.48 22.91
CA THR A 61 -23.07 5.02 21.99
C THR A 61 -21.92 4.03 21.74
N ARG A 62 -21.49 3.32 22.79
CA ARG A 62 -20.48 2.26 22.68
C ARG A 62 -20.99 1.11 21.83
N LEU A 63 -22.18 0.58 22.14
CA LEU A 63 -22.80 -0.51 21.37
C LEU A 63 -23.04 -0.11 19.91
N TRP A 64 -23.48 1.12 19.65
CA TRP A 64 -23.69 1.66 18.31
C TRP A 64 -22.39 1.69 17.49
N ARG A 65 -21.26 1.97 18.15
CA ARG A 65 -19.92 1.97 17.55
C ARG A 65 -19.40 0.55 17.33
N GLU A 66 -19.48 -0.31 18.34
CA GLU A 66 -19.03 -1.71 18.27
C GLU A 66 -19.81 -2.48 17.20
N ALA A 67 -21.13 -2.27 17.10
CA ALA A 67 -21.97 -2.88 16.07
C ALA A 67 -21.84 -2.24 14.67
N ARG A 68 -21.02 -1.18 14.55
CA ARG A 68 -20.75 -0.42 13.30
C ARG A 68 -22.03 0.06 12.61
N LEU A 69 -23.06 0.45 13.37
CA LEU A 69 -24.39 0.74 12.81
C LEU A 69 -24.39 1.91 11.82
N ASN A 70 -23.56 2.93 12.03
CA ASN A 70 -23.44 4.03 11.07
C ASN A 70 -22.97 3.54 9.68
N SER A 71 -21.96 2.67 9.63
CA SER A 71 -21.44 2.12 8.38
C SER A 71 -22.47 1.24 7.69
N LYS A 72 -23.22 0.43 8.44
CA LYS A 72 -24.32 -0.40 7.91
C LYS A 72 -25.48 0.42 7.36
N VAL A 73 -25.84 1.53 8.01
CA VAL A 73 -26.88 2.43 7.49
C VAL A 73 -26.37 3.13 6.23
N ASP A 74 -25.13 3.62 6.24
CA ASP A 74 -24.55 4.32 5.08
C ASP A 74 -24.42 3.39 3.87
N SER A 75 -24.04 2.12 4.07
CA SER A 75 -23.95 1.13 3.00
C SER A 75 -25.31 0.83 2.35
N LEU A 76 -26.40 0.82 3.13
CA LEU A 76 -27.75 0.67 2.59
C LEU A 76 -28.14 1.83 1.67
N PHE A 77 -27.81 3.07 2.05
CA PHE A 77 -28.03 4.25 1.21
C PHE A 77 -27.24 4.17 -0.10
N ILE A 78 -25.97 3.75 -0.01
CA ILE A 78 -25.08 3.60 -1.17
C ILE A 78 -25.57 2.47 -2.09
N SER A 79 -25.94 1.30 -1.54
CA SER A 79 -26.44 0.17 -2.34
C SER A 79 -27.74 0.49 -3.07
N ALA A 80 -28.58 1.34 -2.47
CA ALA A 80 -29.80 1.81 -3.09
C ALA A 80 -29.57 2.95 -4.09
N SER A 81 -28.33 3.43 -4.26
CA SER A 81 -28.00 4.65 -5.03
C SER A 81 -28.78 5.88 -4.56
N LEU A 82 -29.12 5.93 -3.26
CA LEU A 82 -29.87 6.98 -2.60
C LEU A 82 -29.00 7.83 -1.68
N ASP A 83 -27.68 7.70 -1.73
CA ASP A 83 -26.76 8.59 -1.02
C ASP A 83 -26.57 9.94 -1.74
N PRO A 84 -26.14 11.00 -1.04
CA PRO A 84 -25.99 12.33 -1.64
C PRO A 84 -25.10 12.36 -2.88
N SER A 85 -23.98 11.62 -2.92
CA SER A 85 -23.07 11.61 -4.08
C SER A 85 -23.70 10.94 -5.29
N SER A 86 -24.39 9.81 -5.10
CA SER A 86 -25.09 9.11 -6.18
C SER A 86 -26.23 9.94 -6.77
N ILE A 87 -27.01 10.63 -5.91
CA ILE A 87 -28.09 11.52 -6.37
C ILE A 87 -27.52 12.71 -7.15
N MET A 88 -26.47 13.35 -6.63
CA MET A 88 -25.81 14.46 -7.32
C MET A 88 -25.25 14.05 -8.68
N SER A 89 -24.63 12.87 -8.76
CA SER A 89 -24.13 12.30 -10.02
C SER A 89 -25.26 12.04 -11.03
N ALA A 90 -26.37 11.45 -10.58
CA ALA A 90 -27.53 11.19 -11.42
C ALA A 90 -28.20 12.49 -11.93
N MET A 91 -28.26 13.52 -11.08
CA MET A 91 -28.83 14.83 -11.43
C MET A 91 -27.85 15.73 -12.20
N ARG A 92 -26.59 15.32 -12.34
CA ARG A 92 -25.51 16.12 -12.95
C ARG A 92 -25.39 17.52 -12.33
N SER A 93 -25.55 17.61 -11.00
CA SER A 93 -25.53 18.87 -10.27
C SER A 93 -24.59 18.80 -9.06
N ARG A 94 -23.91 19.92 -8.78
CA ARG A 94 -23.14 20.13 -7.54
C ARG A 94 -24.01 20.61 -6.38
N GLU A 95 -25.30 20.86 -6.62
CA GLU A 95 -26.23 21.30 -5.59
C GLU A 95 -26.58 20.14 -4.66
N ILE A 96 -26.35 20.34 -3.36
CA ILE A 96 -26.67 19.32 -2.37
C ILE A 96 -28.17 19.36 -2.07
N VAL A 97 -28.90 18.47 -2.72
CA VAL A 97 -30.35 18.36 -2.63
C VAL A 97 -30.79 17.99 -1.20
N GLU A 98 -31.90 18.56 -0.74
CA GLU A 98 -32.60 18.05 0.44
C GLU A 98 -33.52 16.90 0.03
N CYS A 99 -33.19 15.67 0.42
CA CYS A 99 -33.93 14.51 -0.06
C CYS A 99 -34.78 13.86 1.05
N THR A 100 -35.97 14.42 1.28
CA THR A 100 -37.04 13.76 2.07
C THR A 100 -37.42 12.40 1.48
N TYR A 101 -37.35 12.27 0.15
CA TYR A 101 -37.62 11.03 -0.58
C TYR A 101 -36.64 9.89 -0.26
N ALA A 102 -35.33 10.16 -0.22
CA ALA A 102 -34.32 9.15 0.14
C ALA A 102 -34.54 8.65 1.57
N ILE A 103 -34.85 9.57 2.49
CA ILE A 103 -35.17 9.22 3.88
C ILE A 103 -36.40 8.32 3.92
N ASP A 104 -37.49 8.67 3.23
CA ASP A 104 -38.73 7.89 3.21
C ASP A 104 -38.55 6.48 2.63
N ARG A 105 -37.77 6.35 1.55
CA ARG A 105 -37.46 5.04 0.92
C ARG A 105 -36.59 4.14 1.79
N MET A 106 -35.70 4.72 2.60
CA MET A 106 -34.75 3.95 3.41
C MET A 106 -35.29 3.53 4.78
N LYS A 107 -36.46 4.02 5.21
CA LYS A 107 -37.02 3.66 6.54
C LYS A 107 -37.23 2.16 6.69
N SER A 108 -37.82 1.49 5.70
CA SER A 108 -38.10 0.05 5.79
C SER A 108 -36.84 -0.81 5.77
N PRO A 109 -35.89 -0.62 4.83
CA PRO A 109 -34.63 -1.34 4.85
C PRO A 109 -33.82 -1.12 6.14
N VAL A 110 -33.80 0.11 6.68
CA VAL A 110 -33.09 0.41 7.92
C VAL A 110 -33.78 -0.20 9.14
N ALA A 111 -35.11 -0.19 9.18
CA ALA A 111 -35.88 -0.83 10.26
C ALA A 111 -35.70 -2.36 10.26
N GLU A 112 -35.74 -2.98 9.09
CA GLU A 112 -35.51 -4.42 8.93
C GLU A 112 -34.07 -4.81 9.31
N MET A 113 -33.08 -3.98 8.96
CA MET A 113 -31.69 -4.22 9.36
C MET A 113 -31.47 -4.10 10.88
N LEU A 114 -32.22 -3.22 11.56
CA LEU A 114 -32.05 -2.96 12.99
C LEU A 114 -32.88 -3.87 13.90
N PHE A 115 -34.06 -4.29 13.45
CA PHE A 115 -35.04 -5.02 14.27
C PHE A 115 -35.53 -6.31 13.62
N ASP A 116 -35.12 -6.62 12.39
CA ASP A 116 -35.54 -7.82 11.65
C ASP A 116 -37.09 -7.96 11.67
N LYS A 117 -37.63 -9.16 11.86
CA LYS A 117 -39.06 -9.44 12.00
C LYS A 117 -39.74 -8.65 13.12
N ASP A 118 -39.01 -8.23 14.16
CA ASP A 118 -39.57 -7.46 15.27
C ASP A 118 -39.94 -6.02 14.88
N ALA A 119 -39.51 -5.55 13.70
CA ALA A 119 -39.94 -4.25 13.15
C ALA A 119 -41.45 -4.20 12.86
N TYR A 120 -42.08 -5.35 12.64
CA TYR A 120 -43.42 -5.46 12.07
C TYR A 120 -44.48 -5.92 13.10
N VAL A 121 -45.75 -5.64 12.80
CA VAL A 121 -46.89 -6.04 13.63
C VAL A 121 -47.30 -7.48 13.28
N GLY A 122 -46.93 -8.44 14.13
CA GLY A 122 -47.14 -9.86 13.85
C GLY A 122 -46.41 -10.29 12.58
N ASP A 123 -47.03 -11.16 11.78
CA ASP A 123 -46.51 -11.59 10.47
C ASP A 123 -46.92 -10.67 9.30
N THR A 124 -47.39 -9.46 9.59
CA THR A 124 -47.81 -8.51 8.56
C THR A 124 -46.64 -7.69 8.02
N ALA A 125 -46.79 -7.10 6.83
CA ALA A 125 -45.83 -6.11 6.31
C ALA A 125 -45.97 -4.72 6.97
N MET A 126 -46.84 -4.56 7.98
CA MET A 126 -47.10 -3.28 8.62
C MET A 126 -46.08 -3.00 9.72
N MET A 127 -45.28 -1.95 9.56
CA MET A 127 -44.26 -1.56 10.52
C MET A 127 -44.87 -0.95 11.79
N LYS A 128 -44.31 -1.27 12.96
CA LYS A 128 -44.68 -0.61 14.22
C LYS A 128 -44.41 0.90 14.12
N SER A 129 -45.37 1.73 14.54
CA SER A 129 -45.28 3.20 14.43
C SER A 129 -44.02 3.79 15.10
N GLN A 130 -43.60 3.19 16.21
CA GLN A 130 -42.44 3.58 17.00
C GLN A 130 -41.14 3.25 16.25
N VAL A 131 -41.07 2.08 15.62
CA VAL A 131 -39.94 1.67 14.77
C VAL A 131 -39.85 2.56 13.54
N TRP A 132 -40.98 2.89 12.92
CA TRP A 132 -41.03 3.81 11.78
C TRP A 132 -40.50 5.20 12.11
N LYS A 133 -40.92 5.77 13.25
CA LYS A 133 -40.43 7.08 13.74
C LYS A 133 -38.94 7.02 14.05
N PHE A 134 -38.48 5.94 14.67
CA PHE A 134 -37.07 5.75 15.00
C PHE A 134 -36.20 5.61 13.74
N ALA A 135 -36.59 4.77 12.78
CA ALA A 135 -35.90 4.60 11.51
C ALA A 135 -35.85 5.91 10.72
N ALA A 136 -36.92 6.72 10.72
CA ALA A 136 -36.92 8.04 10.11
C ALA A 136 -35.83 8.96 10.70
N VAL A 137 -35.65 8.96 12.02
CA VAL A 137 -34.60 9.76 12.70
C VAL A 137 -33.20 9.24 12.35
N VAL A 138 -33.01 7.91 12.33
CA VAL A 138 -31.73 7.29 11.96
C VAL A 138 -31.36 7.63 10.52
N CYS A 139 -32.28 7.47 9.57
CA CYS A 139 -32.11 7.83 8.17
C CYS A 139 -31.78 9.32 8.00
N TYR A 140 -32.49 10.21 8.70
CA TYR A 140 -32.21 11.65 8.66
C TYR A 140 -30.80 11.97 9.17
N LYS A 141 -30.36 11.36 10.27
CA LYS A 141 -29.02 11.60 10.82
C LYS A 141 -27.91 11.02 9.93
N ALA A 142 -28.13 9.86 9.31
CA ALA A 142 -27.23 9.30 8.32
C ALA A 142 -27.11 10.23 7.10
N TRP A 143 -28.25 10.66 6.55
CA TRP A 143 -28.29 11.62 5.44
C TRP A 143 -27.53 12.91 5.75
N GLN A 144 -27.73 13.52 6.93
CA GLN A 144 -27.01 14.75 7.31
C GLN A 144 -25.50 14.53 7.45
N ARG A 145 -25.07 13.37 7.97
CA ARG A 145 -23.65 12.99 8.05
C ARG A 145 -23.03 12.89 6.65
N MET A 146 -23.65 12.10 5.77
CA MET A 146 -23.19 11.91 4.39
C MET A 146 -23.18 13.24 3.62
N ARG A 147 -24.23 14.05 3.75
CA ARG A 147 -24.33 15.41 3.19
C ARG A 147 -23.17 16.29 3.64
N THR A 148 -22.85 16.28 4.93
CA THR A 148 -21.74 17.07 5.49
C THR A 148 -20.40 16.61 4.95
N GLN A 149 -20.20 15.31 4.80
CA GLN A 149 -18.99 14.74 4.23
C GLN A 149 -18.83 15.15 2.76
N VAL A 150 -19.87 15.01 1.94
CA VAL A 150 -19.86 15.42 0.54
C VAL A 150 -19.61 16.93 0.41
N LYS A 151 -20.26 17.75 1.23
CA LYS A 151 -20.02 19.21 1.28
C LYS A 151 -18.55 19.55 1.55
N ARG A 152 -17.92 18.88 2.50
CA ARG A 152 -16.49 19.07 2.82
C ARG A 152 -15.60 18.66 1.65
N SER A 153 -15.93 17.56 0.97
CA SER A 153 -15.21 17.10 -0.21
C SER A 153 -15.33 18.08 -1.37
N LEU A 154 -16.51 18.64 -1.62
CA LEU A 154 -16.72 19.65 -2.67
C LEU A 154 -15.93 20.93 -2.38
N ASN A 155 -15.98 21.45 -1.16
CA ASN A 155 -15.19 22.62 -0.78
C ASN A 155 -13.68 22.38 -0.95
N LYS A 156 -13.20 21.15 -0.68
CA LYS A 156 -11.80 20.77 -0.90
C LYS A 156 -11.45 20.70 -2.39
N ILE A 157 -12.39 20.28 -3.24
CA ILE A 157 -12.22 20.28 -4.70
C ILE A 157 -12.11 21.72 -5.21
N ASP A 158 -12.97 22.61 -4.74
CA ASP A 158 -12.93 24.02 -5.15
C ASP A 158 -11.62 24.70 -4.70
N ASP A 159 -11.15 24.42 -3.48
CA ASP A 159 -9.85 24.91 -2.97
C ASP A 159 -8.67 24.37 -3.80
N LEU A 160 -8.65 23.06 -4.10
CA LEU A 160 -7.62 22.46 -4.96
C LEU A 160 -7.69 22.97 -6.40
N GLU A 161 -8.88 23.22 -6.93
CA GLU A 161 -9.09 23.80 -8.25
C GLU A 161 -8.51 25.22 -8.31
N GLN A 162 -8.80 26.04 -7.29
CA GLN A 162 -8.29 27.40 -7.18
C GLN A 162 -6.76 27.41 -7.04
N GLN A 163 -6.18 26.62 -6.13
CA GLN A 163 -4.73 26.50 -5.99
C GLN A 163 -4.05 26.04 -7.29
N THR A 164 -4.72 25.16 -8.04
CA THR A 164 -4.23 24.71 -9.34
C THR A 164 -4.33 25.83 -10.39
N ASN A 165 -5.43 26.60 -10.42
CA ASN A 165 -5.58 27.77 -11.29
C ASN A 165 -4.51 28.82 -10.98
N ASP A 166 -4.32 29.18 -9.71
CA ASP A 166 -3.37 30.20 -9.29
C ASP A 166 -1.94 29.84 -9.72
N VAL A 167 -1.56 28.57 -9.57
CA VAL A 167 -0.24 28.10 -10.00
C VAL A 167 -0.12 28.10 -11.53
N ILE A 168 -1.17 27.72 -12.26
CA ILE A 168 -1.15 27.76 -13.73
C ILE A 168 -1.07 29.22 -14.23
N GLU A 169 -1.85 30.13 -13.66
CA GLU A 169 -1.89 31.56 -14.04
C GLU A 169 -0.57 32.26 -13.71
N GLN A 170 0.03 31.96 -12.55
CA GLN A 170 1.37 32.44 -12.19
C GLN A 170 2.43 31.98 -13.21
N LEU A 171 2.27 30.77 -13.74
CA LEU A 171 3.16 30.26 -14.78
C LEU A 171 2.87 30.94 -16.13
N GLU A 172 1.62 31.14 -16.53
CA GLU A 172 1.30 31.79 -17.80
C GLU A 172 1.71 33.28 -17.86
N THR A 173 1.72 33.96 -16.72
CA THR A 173 2.04 35.40 -16.62
C THR A 173 3.53 35.69 -16.45
N THR A 174 4.34 34.68 -16.10
CA THR A 174 5.79 34.84 -15.92
C THR A 174 6.51 34.83 -17.27
N THR A 175 7.27 35.88 -17.56
CA THR A 175 8.11 36.00 -18.79
C THR A 175 9.43 35.23 -18.72
N GLU A 176 9.79 34.69 -17.55
CA GLU A 176 10.96 33.85 -17.33
C GLU A 176 10.67 32.36 -17.62
N PRO A 177 11.66 31.58 -18.09
CA PRO A 177 11.50 30.14 -18.29
C PRO A 177 11.20 29.41 -16.98
N PHE A 178 10.26 28.47 -17.04
CA PHE A 178 9.80 27.69 -15.89
C PHE A 178 10.91 26.92 -15.19
N SER A 179 10.98 27.01 -13.86
CA SER A 179 11.84 26.11 -13.08
C SER A 179 11.20 24.72 -12.94
N LYS A 180 12.03 23.67 -12.89
CA LYS A 180 11.61 22.27 -12.66
C LYS A 180 10.75 22.11 -11.39
N ALA A 181 11.07 22.88 -10.35
CA ALA A 181 10.34 22.85 -9.09
C ALA A 181 8.91 23.40 -9.21
N GLN A 182 8.71 24.43 -10.02
CA GLN A 182 7.38 25.01 -10.26
C GLN A 182 6.47 24.08 -11.06
N LEU A 183 7.00 23.39 -12.07
CA LEU A 183 6.24 22.39 -12.82
C LEU A 183 5.89 21.16 -11.99
N LEU A 184 6.81 20.69 -11.13
CA LEU A 184 6.54 19.62 -10.17
C LEU A 184 5.45 20.00 -9.18
N LYS A 185 5.46 21.26 -8.70
CA LYS A 185 4.40 21.78 -7.82
C LYS A 185 3.05 21.81 -8.54
N ALA A 186 3.00 22.31 -9.79
CA ALA A 186 1.79 22.32 -10.60
C ALA A 186 1.27 20.90 -10.88
N SER A 187 2.16 19.96 -11.22
CA SER A 187 1.83 18.56 -11.50
C SER A 187 1.22 17.87 -10.28
N ARG A 188 1.82 18.05 -9.08
CA ARG A 188 1.27 17.50 -7.83
C ARG A 188 -0.12 18.05 -7.51
N LEU A 189 -0.35 19.34 -7.71
CA LEU A 189 -1.64 19.97 -7.47
C LEU A 189 -2.72 19.47 -8.44
N VAL A 190 -2.39 19.35 -9.74
CA VAL A 190 -3.30 18.75 -10.74
C VAL A 190 -3.61 17.29 -10.40
N GLY A 191 -2.63 16.52 -9.93
CA GLY A 191 -2.82 15.15 -9.45
C GLY A 191 -3.77 15.08 -8.24
N HIS A 192 -3.53 15.89 -7.21
CA HIS A 192 -4.41 15.96 -6.04
C HIS A 192 -5.83 16.43 -6.38
N TYR A 193 -5.97 17.39 -7.30
CA TYR A 193 -7.25 17.84 -7.81
C TYR A 193 -8.00 16.70 -8.52
N ARG A 194 -7.33 15.97 -9.42
CA ARG A 194 -7.91 14.81 -10.11
C ARG A 194 -8.40 13.74 -9.15
N SER A 195 -7.58 13.35 -8.18
CA SER A 195 -7.96 12.32 -7.19
C SER A 195 -9.18 12.75 -6.39
N ALA A 196 -9.24 14.02 -5.97
CA ALA A 196 -10.40 14.55 -5.24
C ALA A 196 -11.68 14.53 -6.09
N VAL A 197 -11.59 14.85 -7.38
CA VAL A 197 -12.70 14.86 -8.34
C VAL A 197 -13.18 13.45 -8.68
N GLN A 198 -12.26 12.49 -8.83
CA GLN A 198 -12.60 11.09 -9.06
C GLN A 198 -13.29 10.46 -7.85
N MET A 199 -12.85 10.80 -6.63
CA MET A 199 -13.48 10.34 -5.39
C MET A 199 -14.88 10.93 -5.16
N SER A 200 -15.15 12.16 -5.61
CA SER A 200 -16.46 12.80 -5.46
C SER A 200 -17.45 12.44 -6.57
N ARG A 201 -17.00 11.78 -7.65
CA ARG A 201 -17.78 11.51 -8.87
C ARG A 201 -18.37 12.78 -9.51
N ASP A 202 -17.68 13.92 -9.34
CA ASP A 202 -18.12 15.18 -9.93
C ASP A 202 -17.80 15.24 -11.43
N VAL A 203 -18.83 14.99 -12.23
CA VAL A 203 -18.76 14.96 -13.70
C VAL A 203 -18.33 16.33 -14.27
N HIS A 204 -18.65 17.43 -13.58
CA HIS A 204 -18.31 18.77 -14.07
C HIS A 204 -16.81 19.09 -13.92
N SER A 205 -16.19 18.75 -12.78
CA SER A 205 -14.75 18.95 -12.59
C SER A 205 -13.88 18.02 -13.43
N LEU A 206 -14.37 16.85 -13.84
CA LEU A 206 -13.57 15.91 -14.66
C LEU A 206 -13.12 16.56 -15.99
N GLN A 207 -13.99 17.34 -16.62
CA GLN A 207 -13.65 18.06 -17.85
C GLN A 207 -12.57 19.14 -17.60
N ASN A 208 -12.57 19.77 -16.43
CA ASN A 208 -11.55 20.75 -16.06
C ASN A 208 -10.22 20.09 -15.73
N VAL A 209 -10.23 18.90 -15.13
CA VAL A 209 -9.03 18.09 -14.89
C VAL A 209 -8.35 17.73 -16.21
N ASP A 210 -9.10 17.27 -17.22
CA ASP A 210 -8.54 16.90 -18.52
C ASP A 210 -7.91 18.10 -19.23
N LYS A 211 -8.56 19.26 -19.21
CA LYS A 211 -8.00 20.52 -19.75
C LYS A 211 -6.69 20.91 -19.06
N LYS A 212 -6.61 20.77 -17.73
CA LYS A 212 -5.40 21.07 -16.95
C LYS A 212 -4.27 20.08 -17.21
N LEU A 213 -4.60 18.81 -17.42
CA LEU A 213 -3.63 17.78 -17.81
C LEU A 213 -3.06 18.05 -19.21
N ASP A 214 -3.91 18.42 -20.17
CA ASP A 214 -3.47 18.74 -21.53
C ASP A 214 -2.65 20.03 -21.58
N TRP A 215 -3.02 21.03 -20.76
CA TRP A 215 -2.17 22.20 -20.54
C TRP A 215 -0.79 21.81 -20.01
N LEU A 216 -0.73 20.93 -19.00
CA LEU A 216 0.54 20.51 -18.38
C LEU A 216 1.43 19.76 -19.37
N LYS A 217 0.83 18.89 -20.20
CA LYS A 217 1.52 18.23 -21.33
C LYS A 217 2.06 19.24 -22.34
N ALA A 218 1.26 20.25 -22.72
CA ALA A 218 1.67 21.28 -23.66
C ALA A 218 2.78 22.19 -23.11
N ALA A 219 2.72 22.56 -21.83
CA ALA A 219 3.74 23.33 -21.15
C ALA A 219 5.07 22.57 -21.08
N MET A 220 5.03 21.26 -20.78
CA MET A 220 6.22 20.40 -20.79
C MET A 220 6.81 20.23 -22.19
N ALA A 221 5.97 20.11 -23.23
CA ALA A 221 6.43 19.99 -24.61
C ALA A 221 7.12 21.26 -25.15
N ARG A 222 6.66 22.47 -24.74
CA ARG A 222 7.28 23.75 -25.12
C ARG A 222 8.73 23.85 -24.62
N ILE A 223 9.01 23.39 -23.39
CA ILE A 223 10.35 23.43 -22.80
C ILE A 223 11.32 22.52 -23.55
N SER A 224 10.91 21.30 -23.93
CA SER A 224 11.72 20.40 -24.76
C SER A 224 11.93 20.96 -26.18
N GLY A 225 10.95 21.66 -26.74
CA GLY A 225 11.02 22.28 -28.07
C GLY A 225 12.01 23.45 -28.17
N ASP A 226 11.99 24.36 -27.20
CA ASP A 226 12.87 25.55 -27.19
C ASP A 226 14.35 25.17 -27.02
N LYS A 227 14.66 24.05 -26.35
CA LYS A 227 16.02 23.50 -26.25
C LYS A 227 16.63 23.16 -27.62
N LYS A 228 15.85 22.55 -28.53
CA LYS A 228 16.30 22.23 -29.90
C LYS A 228 16.56 23.48 -30.73
N ARG A 229 15.80 24.56 -30.50
CA ARG A 229 15.89 25.80 -31.25
C ARG A 229 17.09 26.66 -30.83
N ILE A 230 17.40 26.70 -29.53
CA ILE A 230 18.54 27.44 -28.97
C ILE A 230 19.88 26.73 -29.29
N ALA A 231 19.90 25.40 -29.34
CA ALA A 231 21.09 24.64 -29.73
C ALA A 231 21.49 24.85 -31.21
N ALA A 232 20.55 25.24 -32.08
CA ALA A 232 20.80 25.48 -33.50
C ALA A 232 21.33 26.89 -33.83
N THR A 233 21.32 27.83 -32.87
CA THR A 233 21.79 29.21 -33.08
C THR A 233 23.17 29.40 -32.47
N SER A 234 24.22 29.32 -33.30
CA SER A 234 25.61 29.54 -32.91
C SER A 234 25.86 31.02 -32.59
N GLY A 235 25.57 31.47 -31.37
CA GLY A 235 25.82 32.86 -30.98
C GLY A 235 25.35 33.30 -29.59
N VAL A 236 25.06 32.39 -28.66
CA VAL A 236 24.45 32.77 -27.37
C VAL A 236 25.48 32.87 -26.22
N SER A 237 25.34 33.94 -25.41
CA SER A 237 26.24 34.35 -24.32
C SER A 237 26.42 33.29 -23.23
N LYS A 238 27.55 33.36 -22.50
CA LYS A 238 27.92 32.44 -21.39
C LYS A 238 26.85 32.37 -20.28
N ILE A 239 26.05 33.42 -20.08
CA ILE A 239 25.01 33.47 -19.03
C ILE A 239 23.80 32.61 -19.44
N THR A 240 23.39 32.71 -20.71
CA THR A 240 22.28 31.93 -21.26
C THR A 240 22.62 30.44 -21.36
N ARG A 241 23.90 30.10 -21.57
CA ARG A 241 24.39 28.71 -21.56
C ARG A 241 24.28 28.06 -20.16
N LYS A 242 24.42 28.86 -19.09
CA LYS A 242 24.26 28.43 -17.69
C LYS A 242 22.78 28.24 -17.33
N MET A 243 21.88 29.07 -17.87
CA MET A 243 20.43 28.88 -17.72
C MET A 243 19.90 27.67 -18.52
N VAL A 244 20.54 27.32 -19.65
CA VAL A 244 20.21 26.13 -20.45
C VAL A 244 20.72 24.83 -19.79
N SER A 245 21.81 24.88 -19.02
CA SER A 245 22.28 23.72 -18.23
C SER A 245 21.37 23.40 -17.03
N ASP A 246 20.58 24.36 -16.56
CA ASP A 246 19.63 24.18 -15.45
C ASP A 246 18.24 23.66 -15.90
N LEU A 247 18.02 23.51 -17.21
CA LEU A 247 16.79 22.93 -17.77
C LEU A 247 16.88 21.40 -17.83
N ALA A 248 15.81 20.70 -17.43
CA ALA A 248 15.70 19.23 -17.46
C ALA A 248 16.03 18.64 -18.85
N THR A 249 16.80 17.55 -18.91
CA THR A 249 17.09 16.83 -20.17
C THR A 249 15.86 16.03 -20.62
N ASP A 250 15.78 15.65 -21.90
CA ASP A 250 14.69 14.78 -22.36
C ASP A 250 14.69 13.43 -21.58
N ALA A 251 15.85 12.98 -21.12
CA ALA A 251 15.96 11.82 -20.23
C ALA A 251 15.37 12.07 -18.84
N ASP A 252 15.60 13.25 -18.25
CA ASP A 252 14.97 13.65 -16.99
C ASP A 252 13.45 13.74 -17.12
N VAL A 253 12.96 14.25 -18.25
CA VAL A 253 11.51 14.37 -18.53
C VAL A 253 10.90 12.97 -18.68
N GLN A 254 11.55 12.05 -19.40
CA GLN A 254 11.08 10.67 -19.55
C GLN A 254 11.13 9.88 -18.22
N ALA A 255 12.15 10.07 -17.40
CA ALA A 255 12.22 9.47 -16.07
C ALA A 255 11.08 9.97 -15.16
N LEU A 256 10.77 11.27 -15.23
CA LEU A 256 9.69 11.90 -14.47
C LEU A 256 8.30 11.46 -14.98
N LEU A 257 8.14 11.26 -16.28
CA LEU A 257 6.94 10.68 -16.89
C LEU A 257 6.77 9.20 -16.51
N ALA A 258 7.83 8.41 -16.45
CA ALA A 258 7.78 7.00 -16.02
C ALA A 258 7.48 6.87 -14.51
N GLU A 259 8.00 7.79 -13.69
CA GLU A 259 7.66 7.91 -12.27
C GLU A 259 6.19 8.32 -12.10
N TYR A 260 5.71 9.28 -12.89
CA TYR A 260 4.30 9.68 -12.96
C TYR A 260 3.39 8.53 -13.41
N GLU A 261 3.73 7.79 -14.46
CA GLU A 261 2.96 6.63 -14.93
C GLU A 261 2.91 5.51 -13.89
N THR A 262 4.01 5.28 -13.16
CA THR A 262 4.04 4.29 -12.07
C THR A 262 3.12 4.71 -10.91
N MET A 263 3.15 5.99 -10.51
CA MET A 263 2.23 6.53 -9.50
C MET A 263 0.76 6.51 -9.96
N MET A 264 0.51 6.62 -11.27
CA MET A 264 -0.83 6.56 -11.87
C MET A 264 -1.32 5.11 -12.06
N GLU A 265 -0.42 4.15 -12.31
CA GLU A 265 -0.70 2.71 -12.30
C GLU A 265 -0.98 2.20 -10.87
N GLU A 266 -0.28 2.74 -9.86
CA GLU A 266 -0.57 2.53 -8.43
C GLU A 266 -1.94 3.07 -8.00
N SER A 267 -2.56 3.96 -8.79
CA SER A 267 -3.88 4.55 -8.51
C SER A 267 -5.00 4.05 -9.43
N ALA A 268 -4.77 2.99 -10.21
CA ALA A 268 -5.86 2.08 -10.59
C ALA A 268 -6.50 1.57 -9.29
N PRO A 269 -7.84 1.44 -9.19
CA PRO A 269 -8.51 1.19 -7.91
C PRO A 269 -7.81 0.03 -7.21
N GLU A 270 -7.09 0.37 -6.14
CA GLU A 270 -6.54 -0.60 -5.21
C GLU A 270 -7.68 -1.57 -4.93
N ALA A 271 -7.41 -2.88 -5.07
CA ALA A 271 -8.20 -3.82 -4.31
C ALA A 271 -8.03 -3.35 -2.87
N ASP A 272 -9.12 -2.78 -2.31
CA ASP A 272 -9.18 -2.26 -0.96
C ASP A 272 -8.34 -3.18 -0.06
N PRO A 273 -7.32 -2.69 0.66
CA PRO A 273 -6.57 -3.53 1.59
C PRO A 273 -7.45 -4.08 2.73
N GLN A 274 -8.72 -3.62 2.83
CA GLN A 274 -9.81 -4.19 3.63
C GLN A 274 -10.88 -4.93 2.81
N ALA A 275 -10.67 -5.18 1.51
CA ALA A 275 -11.54 -6.06 0.75
C ALA A 275 -11.63 -7.38 1.53
N PRO A 276 -12.83 -7.79 1.97
CA PRO A 276 -12.97 -9.00 2.75
C PRO A 276 -12.30 -10.13 1.98
N ASN A 277 -11.66 -11.06 2.70
CA ASN A 277 -11.30 -12.36 2.14
C ASN A 277 -12.52 -12.83 1.36
N ARG A 278 -12.49 -12.71 0.01
CA ARG A 278 -13.57 -13.21 -0.83
C ARG A 278 -13.75 -14.63 -0.34
N PRO A 279 -14.96 -15.06 0.07
CA PRO A 279 -15.17 -16.46 0.34
C PRO A 279 -14.71 -17.16 -0.94
N ALA A 280 -13.57 -17.84 -0.86
CA ALA A 280 -13.02 -18.52 -2.00
C ALA A 280 -14.17 -19.34 -2.57
N ASP A 281 -14.40 -19.17 -3.88
CA ASP A 281 -15.39 -19.94 -4.62
C ASP A 281 -15.33 -21.39 -4.09
N PRO A 282 -16.43 -22.05 -3.73
CA PRO A 282 -16.39 -23.44 -3.27
C PRO A 282 -15.51 -24.33 -4.16
N GLU A 283 -15.45 -24.06 -5.47
CA GLU A 283 -14.49 -24.68 -6.39
C GLU A 283 -13.04 -24.28 -6.08
N MET A 284 -12.72 -22.99 -5.93
CA MET A 284 -11.40 -22.51 -5.50
C MET A 284 -10.98 -23.03 -4.12
N LYS A 285 -11.88 -23.16 -3.14
CA LYS A 285 -11.57 -23.79 -1.84
C LYS A 285 -11.18 -25.24 -2.02
N SER A 286 -11.86 -25.97 -2.89
CA SER A 286 -11.49 -27.35 -3.20
C SER A 286 -10.13 -27.44 -3.91
N VAL A 287 -9.81 -26.46 -4.78
CA VAL A 287 -8.51 -26.32 -5.44
C VAL A 287 -7.42 -26.02 -4.40
N TYR A 288 -7.63 -25.05 -3.50
CA TYR A 288 -6.66 -24.73 -2.43
C TYR A 288 -6.49 -25.88 -1.43
N ALA A 289 -7.57 -26.57 -1.06
CA ALA A 289 -7.51 -27.76 -0.21
C ALA A 289 -6.78 -28.93 -0.90
N GLY A 290 -6.89 -29.02 -2.24
CA GLY A 290 -6.19 -30.02 -3.06
C GLY A 290 -4.75 -29.65 -3.45
N MET A 291 -4.35 -28.38 -3.30
CA MET A 291 -3.01 -27.88 -3.68
C MET A 291 -1.89 -28.37 -2.76
N GLY A 292 -2.21 -28.90 -1.58
CA GLY A 292 -1.22 -29.45 -0.65
C GLY A 292 -0.33 -28.37 -0.03
N ASP A 293 0.93 -28.74 0.25
CA ASP A 293 1.91 -27.83 0.85
C ASP A 293 2.39 -26.77 -0.15
N LEU A 294 2.17 -25.49 0.19
CA LEU A 294 2.61 -24.33 -0.60
C LEU A 294 4.08 -23.94 -0.38
N GLY A 295 4.87 -24.80 0.27
CA GLY A 295 6.32 -24.67 0.40
C GLY A 295 6.83 -24.40 1.82
N VAL A 296 5.96 -24.49 2.83
CA VAL A 296 6.30 -24.25 4.25
C VAL A 296 5.84 -25.36 5.20
N GLY A 297 5.26 -26.44 4.67
CA GLY A 297 4.69 -27.53 5.46
C GLY A 297 5.73 -28.38 6.20
N HIS A 298 6.99 -28.34 5.78
CA HIS A 298 8.11 -28.88 6.55
C HIS A 298 8.42 -27.99 7.77
N GLN A 299 8.51 -26.68 7.55
CA GLN A 299 8.82 -25.67 8.56
C GLN A 299 7.69 -25.49 9.57
N SER A 300 6.44 -25.67 9.15
CA SER A 300 5.28 -25.57 10.04
C SER A 300 5.26 -26.62 11.15
N ARG A 301 6.07 -27.69 11.01
CA ARG A 301 6.25 -28.76 12.00
C ARG A 301 7.48 -28.55 12.90
N MET A 302 8.28 -27.51 12.65
CA MET A 302 9.49 -27.21 13.42
C MET A 302 9.19 -26.25 14.57
N SER A 303 9.87 -26.45 15.70
CA SER A 303 9.86 -25.45 16.78
C SER A 303 10.72 -24.22 16.42
N THR A 304 10.55 -23.14 17.17
CA THR A 304 11.40 -21.93 17.03
C THR A 304 12.88 -22.27 17.23
N GLU A 305 13.20 -23.10 18.22
CA GLU A 305 14.57 -23.52 18.53
C GLU A 305 15.17 -24.39 17.41
N GLU A 306 14.35 -25.25 16.80
CA GLU A 306 14.74 -26.05 15.66
C GLU A 306 15.08 -25.14 14.47
N LEU A 307 14.22 -24.19 14.14
CA LEU A 307 14.46 -23.23 13.06
C LEU A 307 15.71 -22.37 13.32
N GLN A 308 15.92 -21.91 14.56
CA GLN A 308 17.11 -21.16 14.93
C GLN A 308 18.38 -22.00 14.80
N ARG A 309 18.33 -23.28 15.17
CA ARG A 309 19.44 -24.21 14.96
C ARG A 309 19.66 -24.44 13.47
N GLN A 310 18.59 -24.61 12.70
CA GLN A 310 18.67 -24.83 11.25
C GLN A 310 19.07 -23.61 10.44
N LEU A 311 18.92 -22.41 10.98
CA LEU A 311 19.44 -21.18 10.36
C LEU A 311 20.86 -20.85 10.82
N GLY A 312 21.48 -21.68 11.67
CA GLY A 312 22.82 -21.44 12.21
C GLY A 312 22.89 -20.24 13.16
N ILE A 313 21.75 -19.80 13.70
CA ILE A 313 21.69 -18.63 14.60
C ILE A 313 21.62 -19.00 16.08
N ALA A 314 21.35 -20.26 16.41
CA ALA A 314 21.27 -20.73 17.79
C ALA A 314 22.57 -20.54 18.59
N GLN A 315 23.72 -20.54 17.92
CA GLN A 315 25.03 -20.34 18.54
C GLN A 315 25.36 -18.88 18.87
N TYR A 316 24.64 -17.92 18.29
CA TYR A 316 24.90 -16.51 18.50
C TYR A 316 24.15 -15.97 19.72
N PRO A 317 24.69 -14.94 20.38
CA PRO A 317 23.99 -14.27 21.47
C PRO A 317 22.57 -13.87 21.04
N LYS A 318 21.59 -14.10 21.92
CA LYS A 318 20.16 -13.79 21.70
C LYS A 318 19.53 -14.49 20.48
N LYS A 319 20.19 -15.52 19.92
CA LYS A 319 19.67 -16.37 18.83
C LYS A 319 19.25 -15.59 17.57
N ALA A 320 20.01 -14.57 17.21
CA ALA A 320 19.78 -13.70 16.05
C ALA A 320 20.97 -13.75 15.07
N PHE A 321 20.78 -13.24 13.85
CA PHE A 321 21.89 -13.09 12.90
C PHE A 321 22.92 -12.08 13.43
N PRO A 322 24.24 -12.31 13.27
CA PRO A 322 25.27 -11.42 13.81
C PRO A 322 25.21 -9.98 13.33
N VAL A 323 24.68 -9.76 12.12
CA VAL A 323 24.53 -8.43 11.50
C VAL A 323 23.27 -7.70 11.97
N PHE A 324 22.41 -8.34 12.76
CA PHE A 324 21.17 -7.76 13.26
C PHE A 324 21.34 -7.07 14.61
N MET A 325 20.62 -5.96 14.76
CA MET A 325 20.31 -5.37 16.05
C MET A 325 19.44 -6.32 16.86
N THR A 326 19.59 -6.26 18.18
CA THR A 326 18.80 -7.09 19.12
C THR A 326 17.79 -6.28 19.92
N LYS A 327 17.81 -4.95 19.71
CA LYS A 327 16.98 -3.97 20.39
C LYS A 327 16.49 -2.94 19.37
N ARG A 328 15.28 -2.41 19.57
CA ARG A 328 14.70 -1.33 18.76
C ARG A 328 14.05 -0.27 19.65
N HIS A 329 13.91 0.94 19.15
CA HIS A 329 13.18 2.00 19.84
C HIS A 329 11.74 2.11 19.27
N PRO A 330 10.69 2.25 20.10
CA PRO A 330 9.29 2.32 19.63
C PRO A 330 9.00 3.51 18.70
N GLU A 331 9.67 4.65 18.91
CA GLU A 331 9.49 5.88 18.12
C GLU A 331 10.44 5.98 16.90
N PHE A 332 10.87 4.86 16.31
CA PHE A 332 11.68 4.83 15.07
C PHE A 332 13.06 5.52 15.14
N LYS A 333 13.62 5.74 16.34
CA LYS A 333 15.03 6.13 16.51
C LYS A 333 15.91 4.91 16.18
N THR A 334 16.99 5.12 15.45
CA THR A 334 17.90 4.04 15.02
C THR A 334 19.31 4.26 15.56
N ALA A 335 20.10 3.18 15.69
CA ALA A 335 21.50 3.27 16.10
C ALA A 335 22.36 4.11 15.14
N TRP A 336 21.90 4.28 13.90
CA TRP A 336 22.53 5.09 12.87
C TRP A 336 22.41 6.60 13.13
N THR A 337 21.31 7.03 13.75
CA THR A 337 21.00 8.44 13.99
C THR A 337 21.19 8.84 15.45
N HIS A 338 21.00 7.89 16.37
CA HIS A 338 21.07 8.09 17.81
C HIS A 338 21.93 7.00 18.48
N PRO A 339 23.23 6.86 18.12
CA PRO A 339 24.07 5.75 18.55
C PRO A 339 24.12 5.58 20.08
N LYS A 340 24.24 6.69 20.81
CA LYS A 340 24.30 6.72 22.29
C LYS A 340 23.11 6.04 22.97
N LEU A 341 21.93 6.05 22.35
CA LEU A 341 20.72 5.41 22.89
C LEU A 341 20.84 3.88 22.87
N PHE A 342 21.65 3.33 21.95
CA PHE A 342 21.84 1.90 21.73
C PHE A 342 23.16 1.36 22.30
N GLU A 343 24.02 2.24 22.86
CA GLU A 343 25.27 1.86 23.54
C GLU A 343 25.04 1.32 24.97
N THR A 344 23.91 1.66 25.58
CA THR A 344 23.54 1.24 26.94
C THR A 344 22.20 0.50 26.92
N ASP A 345 21.98 -0.42 27.86
CA ASP A 345 20.69 -1.09 28.04
C ASP A 345 19.68 -0.06 28.62
N SER A 346 19.15 0.79 27.74
CA SER A 346 18.16 1.80 28.07
C SER A 346 16.79 1.14 28.25
N PRO A 347 15.98 1.57 29.26
CA PRO A 347 14.61 1.09 29.43
C PRO A 347 13.68 1.47 28.26
N ASP A 348 14.09 2.41 27.41
CA ASP A 348 13.33 2.87 26.23
C ASP A 348 13.47 1.93 25.01
N LEU A 349 14.24 0.85 25.15
CA LEU A 349 14.50 -0.12 24.08
C LEU A 349 13.70 -1.42 24.27
N GLU A 350 13.03 -1.84 23.21
CA GLU A 350 12.32 -3.13 23.13
C GLU A 350 13.21 -4.21 22.49
N ASP A 351 12.96 -5.47 22.81
CA ASP A 351 13.61 -6.59 22.12
C ASP A 351 13.19 -6.66 20.66
N LEU A 352 14.19 -6.77 19.77
CA LEU A 352 14.00 -7.00 18.35
C LEU A 352 14.35 -8.46 18.04
N ALA A 353 13.34 -9.25 17.66
CA ALA A 353 13.52 -10.65 17.32
C ALA A 353 12.58 -11.07 16.18
N LEU A 354 13.03 -12.03 15.37
CA LEU A 354 12.21 -12.68 14.36
C LEU A 354 11.20 -13.60 15.03
N LYS A 355 9.94 -13.52 14.60
CA LYS A 355 8.87 -14.43 15.03
C LYS A 355 9.03 -15.82 14.39
N TRP A 356 8.42 -16.83 14.99
CA TRP A 356 8.46 -18.22 14.51
C TRP A 356 8.15 -18.35 13.01
N HIS A 357 7.05 -17.74 12.55
CA HIS A 357 6.65 -17.83 11.14
C HIS A 357 7.65 -17.12 10.21
N GLN A 358 8.32 -16.07 10.69
CA GLN A 358 9.35 -15.37 9.93
C GLN A 358 10.60 -16.23 9.78
N LEU A 359 11.01 -16.92 10.85
CA LEU A 359 12.10 -17.89 10.80
C LEU A 359 11.76 -19.06 9.86
N GLY A 360 10.51 -19.55 9.91
CA GLY A 360 10.01 -20.57 9.00
C GLY A 360 10.09 -20.12 7.53
N GLY A 361 9.63 -18.91 7.23
CA GLY A 361 9.71 -18.34 5.88
C GLY A 361 11.15 -18.14 5.39
N ILE A 362 12.06 -17.65 6.24
CA ILE A 362 13.49 -17.54 5.90
C ILE A 362 14.08 -18.91 5.59
N HIS A 363 13.80 -19.90 6.43
CA HIS A 363 14.31 -21.25 6.24
C HIS A 363 13.79 -21.88 4.94
N ALA A 364 12.50 -21.69 4.61
CA ALA A 364 11.92 -22.13 3.34
C ALA A 364 12.56 -21.45 2.13
N MET A 365 12.74 -20.11 2.18
CA MET A 365 13.41 -19.34 1.12
C MET A 365 14.86 -19.81 0.89
N VAL A 366 15.58 -20.10 1.97
CA VAL A 366 16.93 -20.68 1.90
C VAL A 366 16.89 -22.04 1.21
N GLN A 367 16.06 -22.97 1.68
CA GLN A 367 15.98 -24.32 1.08
C GLN A 367 15.63 -24.26 -0.42
N LEU A 368 14.65 -23.43 -0.81
CA LEU A 368 14.28 -23.25 -2.21
C LEU A 368 15.41 -22.62 -3.02
N GLY A 369 16.01 -21.54 -2.52
CA GLY A 369 17.12 -20.85 -3.18
C GLY A 369 18.31 -21.77 -3.45
N PHE A 370 18.76 -22.53 -2.45
CA PHE A 370 19.86 -23.49 -2.62
C PHE A 370 19.51 -24.69 -3.52
N SER A 371 18.22 -24.98 -3.72
CA SER A 371 17.76 -25.96 -4.71
C SER A 371 17.68 -25.41 -6.14
N GLY A 372 18.13 -24.17 -6.36
CA GLY A 372 18.08 -23.50 -7.66
C GLY A 372 16.69 -22.98 -8.03
N LYS A 373 15.77 -22.86 -7.05
CA LYS A 373 14.40 -22.40 -7.28
C LYS A 373 14.20 -21.00 -6.70
N GLY A 374 13.59 -20.12 -7.49
CA GLY A 374 13.09 -18.84 -6.97
C GLY A 374 11.90 -19.04 -6.02
N THR A 375 11.68 -18.07 -5.12
CA THR A 375 10.57 -18.10 -4.16
C THR A 375 9.55 -16.99 -4.42
N LEU A 376 8.26 -17.31 -4.29
CA LEU A 376 7.16 -16.35 -4.25
C LEU A 376 6.59 -16.28 -2.83
N LEU A 377 6.91 -15.22 -2.10
CA LEU A 377 6.40 -14.97 -0.76
C LEU A 377 5.01 -14.32 -0.83
N THR A 378 3.98 -15.10 -0.46
CA THR A 378 2.55 -14.74 -0.62
C THR A 378 1.82 -14.50 0.70
N ASP A 379 2.56 -14.30 1.80
CA ASP A 379 1.99 -14.02 3.11
C ASP A 379 1.08 -12.79 3.08
N GLY A 380 0.07 -12.78 3.94
CA GLY A 380 -0.83 -11.64 4.15
C GLY A 380 -0.12 -10.32 4.50
N VAL A 381 -0.86 -9.23 4.37
CA VAL A 381 -0.37 -7.88 4.73
C VAL A 381 -0.10 -7.81 6.24
N GLY A 382 0.99 -7.14 6.63
CA GLY A 382 1.33 -6.93 8.05
C GLY A 382 1.99 -8.11 8.77
N ILE A 383 2.22 -9.25 8.09
CA ILE A 383 2.83 -10.45 8.69
C ILE A 383 4.37 -10.33 8.83
N GLY A 384 4.96 -9.31 8.22
CA GLY A 384 6.40 -9.00 8.32
C GLY A 384 7.26 -9.65 7.24
N LYS A 385 6.80 -9.62 5.98
CA LYS A 385 7.55 -10.06 4.79
C LYS A 385 8.92 -9.37 4.69
N THR A 386 8.96 -8.06 4.93
CA THR A 386 10.19 -7.25 4.95
C THR A 386 11.25 -7.84 5.89
N ALA A 387 10.86 -8.23 7.11
CA ALA A 387 11.77 -8.84 8.08
C ALA A 387 12.30 -10.22 7.62
N GLN A 388 11.47 -11.00 6.92
CA GLN A 388 11.90 -12.28 6.33
C GLN A 388 12.94 -12.06 5.22
N LEU A 389 12.71 -11.09 4.33
CA LEU A 389 13.65 -10.77 3.24
C LEU A 389 14.98 -10.25 3.80
N MET A 390 14.95 -9.39 4.83
CA MET A 390 16.16 -8.98 5.56
C MET A 390 16.85 -10.18 6.22
N GLY A 391 16.09 -11.10 6.82
CA GLY A 391 16.63 -12.32 7.40
C GLY A 391 17.32 -13.23 6.38
N LEU A 392 16.79 -13.33 5.16
CA LEU A 392 17.43 -14.06 4.05
C LEU A 392 18.78 -13.43 3.67
N MET A 393 18.85 -12.11 3.55
CA MET A 393 20.10 -11.40 3.28
C MET A 393 21.11 -11.62 4.42
N ALA A 394 20.68 -11.47 5.67
CA ALA A 394 21.52 -11.70 6.85
C ALA A 394 22.02 -13.14 6.97
N PHE A 395 21.21 -14.12 6.60
CA PHE A 395 21.63 -15.52 6.49
C PHE A 395 22.79 -15.66 5.48
N MET A 396 22.62 -15.14 4.26
CA MET A 396 23.65 -15.23 3.22
C MET A 396 24.96 -14.54 3.66
N MET A 397 24.88 -13.34 4.25
CA MET A 397 26.03 -12.64 4.84
C MET A 397 26.76 -13.52 5.86
N THR A 398 26.02 -14.12 6.79
CA THR A 398 26.56 -14.96 7.87
C THR A 398 27.27 -16.18 7.31
N GLN A 399 26.66 -16.88 6.34
CA GLN A 399 27.25 -18.08 5.75
C GLN A 399 28.50 -17.77 4.92
N ILE A 400 28.52 -16.65 4.19
CA ILE A 400 29.69 -16.22 3.42
C ILE A 400 30.84 -15.84 4.36
N GLN A 401 30.56 -15.08 5.42
CA GLN A 401 31.57 -14.68 6.41
C GLN A 401 32.17 -15.90 7.13
N GLN A 402 31.35 -16.85 7.59
CA GLN A 402 31.84 -18.09 8.22
C GLN A 402 32.77 -18.89 7.29
N LYS A 403 32.40 -18.98 6.00
CA LYS A 403 33.22 -19.64 4.98
C LYS A 403 34.56 -18.94 4.79
N GLU A 404 34.58 -17.61 4.70
CA GLU A 404 35.82 -16.82 4.54
C GLU A 404 36.74 -16.91 5.77
N GLU A 405 36.17 -17.07 6.96
CA GLU A 405 36.92 -17.27 8.21
C GLU A 405 37.45 -18.71 8.40
N GLY A 406 37.21 -19.61 7.44
CA GLY A 406 37.61 -21.02 7.55
C GLY A 406 36.86 -21.79 8.63
N LYS A 407 35.78 -21.23 9.19
CA LYS A 407 34.88 -21.90 10.13
C LYS A 407 33.94 -22.80 9.33
N ALA A 408 34.51 -23.88 8.80
CA ALA A 408 33.81 -24.85 7.97
C ALA A 408 32.87 -25.69 8.82
N THR A 409 31.70 -25.14 9.15
CA THR A 409 30.50 -25.94 9.31
C THR A 409 29.31 -25.08 8.94
N LEU A 410 28.71 -25.36 7.77
CA LEU A 410 27.35 -24.92 7.45
C LEU A 410 26.39 -25.61 8.44
N GLN A 411 26.44 -25.24 9.73
CA GLN A 411 25.52 -25.74 10.73
C GLN A 411 24.19 -25.05 10.50
N GLY A 412 23.22 -25.81 10.00
CA GLY A 412 21.84 -25.40 10.10
C GLY A 412 20.95 -26.06 9.06
N VAL A 413 21.18 -25.81 7.79
CA VAL A 413 20.49 -26.55 6.74
C VAL A 413 21.44 -27.66 6.34
N SER A 414 20.97 -28.88 6.08
CA SER A 414 21.77 -29.95 5.44
C SER A 414 22.10 -29.54 4.01
N LEU A 415 22.87 -28.46 3.88
CA LEU A 415 23.53 -27.99 2.69
C LEU A 415 24.68 -28.99 2.52
N SER A 416 24.38 -30.12 1.87
CA SER A 416 25.40 -30.74 1.03
C SER A 416 26.04 -29.58 0.27
N ALA A 417 27.37 -29.45 0.35
CA ALA A 417 28.15 -28.27 -0.05
C ALA A 417 28.12 -27.97 -1.57
N THR A 418 27.01 -28.28 -2.22
CA THR A 418 26.82 -28.47 -3.65
C THR A 418 25.45 -27.92 -4.02
N TRP A 419 25.47 -26.75 -4.62
CA TRP A 419 24.32 -26.11 -5.28
C TRP A 419 23.83 -27.03 -6.40
N ALA A 420 22.53 -27.25 -6.50
CA ALA A 420 21.91 -28.01 -7.60
C ALA A 420 21.33 -27.04 -8.65
N ASP A 421 21.66 -27.28 -9.93
CA ASP A 421 21.62 -26.30 -11.02
C ASP A 421 20.26 -26.12 -11.75
N VAL A 422 19.95 -24.86 -12.08
CA VAL A 422 19.14 -24.47 -13.27
C VAL A 422 19.74 -23.21 -13.88
N VAL A 423 20.48 -23.31 -15.01
CA VAL A 423 20.75 -22.13 -15.86
C VAL A 423 20.72 -22.49 -17.34
N THR A 424 19.90 -21.72 -18.05
CA THR A 424 19.73 -21.59 -19.50
C THR A 424 21.00 -21.16 -20.24
N ASP A 425 21.27 -21.85 -21.35
CA ASP A 425 22.21 -21.47 -22.41
C ASP A 425 21.70 -20.21 -23.16
N PRO A 426 22.56 -19.20 -23.44
CA PRO A 426 22.23 -18.08 -24.31
C PRO A 426 21.81 -18.46 -25.76
N SER A 427 21.92 -19.74 -26.16
CA SER A 427 21.50 -20.22 -27.49
C SER A 427 20.08 -20.82 -27.59
N GLY A 428 19.34 -20.91 -26.48
CA GLY A 428 17.93 -21.36 -26.51
C GLY A 428 17.72 -22.82 -26.92
N ARG A 429 18.76 -23.67 -26.91
CA ARG A 429 18.62 -25.13 -27.10
C ARG A 429 18.79 -25.84 -25.75
N GLN A 430 17.92 -26.83 -25.55
CA GLN A 430 17.68 -27.75 -24.43
C GLN A 430 18.75 -27.92 -23.30
N PRO A 431 18.32 -28.24 -22.07
CA PRO A 431 19.13 -28.12 -20.86
C PRO A 431 20.24 -29.17 -20.78
N ALA A 432 21.47 -28.75 -21.09
CA ALA A 432 22.67 -29.49 -20.73
C ALA A 432 23.13 -29.10 -19.31
N VAL A 433 23.33 -30.13 -18.49
CA VAL A 433 23.75 -30.19 -17.09
C VAL A 433 24.88 -29.20 -16.74
N ARG A 434 24.71 -28.44 -15.64
CA ARG A 434 25.75 -27.55 -15.07
C ARG A 434 26.27 -28.10 -13.74
N THR A 435 27.40 -27.56 -13.28
CA THR A 435 28.25 -28.09 -12.21
C THR A 435 28.39 -27.10 -11.04
N GLN A 436 28.51 -27.68 -9.84
CA GLN A 436 28.66 -27.10 -8.50
C GLN A 436 29.42 -25.76 -8.44
N ARG A 437 28.76 -24.67 -8.01
CA ARG A 437 29.42 -23.37 -7.73
C ARG A 437 29.61 -23.12 -6.23
N PRO A 438 30.77 -22.60 -5.80
CA PRO A 438 31.00 -22.20 -4.42
C PRO A 438 30.22 -20.92 -4.08
N LEU A 439 29.72 -20.80 -2.83
CA LEU A 439 29.17 -19.55 -2.28
C LEU A 439 30.10 -18.35 -2.57
N ARG A 440 29.58 -17.30 -3.23
CA ARG A 440 30.34 -16.12 -3.66
C ARG A 440 30.01 -14.91 -2.79
N SER A 441 31.02 -14.10 -2.51
CA SER A 441 30.85 -12.78 -1.87
C SER A 441 30.28 -11.80 -2.90
N LEU A 442 28.95 -11.62 -2.90
CA LEU A 442 28.20 -10.80 -3.86
C LEU A 442 27.18 -9.90 -3.13
N PRO A 443 26.87 -8.70 -3.65
CA PRO A 443 25.90 -7.77 -3.06
C PRO A 443 24.46 -8.27 -3.08
N HIS A 444 23.60 -7.60 -2.33
CA HIS A 444 22.15 -7.83 -2.30
C HIS A 444 21.42 -6.69 -3.01
N LEU A 445 20.35 -7.02 -3.74
CA LEU A 445 19.48 -6.05 -4.41
C LEU A 445 18.05 -6.17 -3.90
N ILE A 446 17.49 -5.02 -3.53
CA ILE A 446 16.10 -4.84 -3.13
C ILE A 446 15.44 -3.96 -4.20
N VAL A 447 14.37 -4.45 -4.80
CA VAL A 447 13.58 -3.75 -5.82
C VAL A 447 12.20 -3.49 -5.24
N VAL A 448 11.85 -2.22 -5.08
CA VAL A 448 10.63 -1.81 -4.35
C VAL A 448 9.88 -0.69 -5.07
N PRO A 449 8.57 -0.49 -4.82
CA PRO A 449 7.87 0.72 -5.24
C PRO A 449 8.60 2.00 -4.78
N PRO A 450 8.61 3.09 -5.57
CA PRO A 450 9.35 4.31 -5.24
C PRO A 450 9.00 4.90 -3.87
N ASN A 451 7.73 4.86 -3.48
CA ASN A 451 7.22 5.32 -2.19
C ASN A 451 7.70 4.45 -1.00
N LEU A 452 8.09 3.20 -1.25
CA LEU A 452 8.59 2.28 -0.20
C LEU A 452 10.11 2.36 -0.02
N VAL A 453 10.86 3.06 -0.88
CA VAL A 453 12.31 3.23 -0.73
C VAL A 453 12.68 3.83 0.65
N PRO A 454 12.06 4.93 1.13
CA PRO A 454 12.36 5.49 2.45
C PRO A 454 11.99 4.54 3.59
N GLN A 455 10.88 3.81 3.46
CA GLN A 455 10.44 2.84 4.45
C GLN A 455 11.44 1.68 4.57
N TRP A 456 11.87 1.11 3.45
CA TRP A 456 12.89 0.06 3.41
C TRP A 456 14.22 0.54 3.99
N ASN A 457 14.64 1.77 3.69
CA ASN A 457 15.84 2.34 4.28
C ASN A 457 15.72 2.44 5.82
N SER A 458 14.58 2.94 6.32
CA SER A 458 14.31 3.02 7.76
C SER A 458 14.30 1.66 8.44
N GLU A 459 13.66 0.65 7.83
CA GLU A 459 13.60 -0.71 8.35
C GLU A 459 14.99 -1.37 8.37
N LEU A 460 15.77 -1.26 7.29
CA LEU A 460 17.15 -1.77 7.26
C LEU A 460 18.00 -1.13 8.38
N ARG A 461 17.87 0.18 8.60
CA ARG A 461 18.57 0.88 9.69
C ARG A 461 18.06 0.50 11.09
N THR A 462 16.85 -0.04 11.19
CA THR A 462 16.30 -0.56 12.45
C THR A 462 16.82 -1.96 12.73
N TRP A 463 16.88 -2.80 11.70
CA TRP A 463 17.25 -4.21 11.82
C TRP A 463 18.75 -4.47 11.79
N TYR A 464 19.53 -3.75 10.98
CA TYR A 464 20.96 -3.97 10.85
C TYR A 464 21.77 -3.08 11.79
N ILE A 465 22.86 -3.65 12.32
CA ILE A 465 23.81 -2.93 13.15
C ILE A 465 24.38 -1.74 12.36
N ALA A 466 24.47 -0.59 13.03
CA ALA A 466 25.04 0.62 12.44
C ALA A 466 26.45 0.35 11.91
N HIS A 467 26.69 0.72 10.64
CA HIS A 467 27.94 0.46 9.93
C HIS A 467 28.33 -1.02 9.77
N GLY A 468 27.43 -1.97 10.04
CA GLY A 468 27.66 -3.40 9.78
C GLY A 468 27.36 -3.80 8.32
N VAL A 469 26.70 -2.92 7.56
CA VAL A 469 26.37 -3.06 6.14
C VAL A 469 26.42 -1.70 5.46
N ASP A 470 26.69 -1.66 4.16
CA ASP A 470 26.52 -0.46 3.34
C ASP A 470 25.13 -0.49 2.68
N ILE A 471 24.29 0.50 2.96
CA ILE A 471 22.96 0.65 2.34
C ILE A 471 23.04 1.72 1.26
N LEU A 472 22.91 1.31 0.00
CA LEU A 472 23.11 2.15 -1.18
C LEU A 472 21.78 2.37 -1.92
N GLU A 473 21.37 3.62 -2.10
CA GLU A 473 20.20 3.94 -2.91
C GLU A 473 20.59 4.13 -4.38
N TYR A 474 20.01 3.31 -5.26
CA TYR A 474 20.17 3.40 -6.69
C TYR A 474 19.01 4.16 -7.34
N SER A 475 19.35 5.11 -8.22
CA SER A 475 18.39 5.87 -9.02
C SER A 475 18.94 6.10 -10.42
N THR A 476 18.05 6.13 -11.41
CA THR A 476 18.39 6.37 -12.82
C THR A 476 18.43 7.85 -13.22
N ASN A 477 18.18 8.77 -12.28
CA ASN A 477 18.49 10.19 -12.49
C ASN A 477 19.99 10.33 -12.81
N GLU A 478 20.33 11.02 -13.91
CA GLU A 478 21.69 11.11 -14.44
C GLU A 478 22.70 11.53 -13.36
N GLN A 479 22.39 12.58 -12.58
CA GLN A 479 23.25 13.05 -11.50
C GLN A 479 23.43 12.01 -10.40
N LYS A 480 22.34 11.35 -9.98
CA LYS A 480 22.41 10.31 -8.93
C LYS A 480 23.15 9.06 -9.41
N ARG A 481 23.00 8.72 -10.69
CA ARG A 481 23.69 7.59 -11.32
C ARG A 481 25.19 7.87 -11.46
N GLU A 482 25.58 9.09 -11.84
CA GLU A 482 26.98 9.53 -11.82
C GLU A 482 27.56 9.55 -10.41
N VAL A 483 26.79 9.94 -9.40
CA VAL A 483 27.24 9.83 -7.99
C VAL A 483 27.43 8.37 -7.58
N PHE A 484 26.53 7.47 -8.01
CA PHE A 484 26.60 6.07 -7.66
C PHE A 484 27.80 5.36 -8.30
N TRP A 485 27.98 5.49 -9.62
CA TRP A 485 29.03 4.80 -10.39
C TRP A 485 30.32 5.60 -10.55
N GLY A 486 30.28 6.91 -10.30
CA GLY A 486 31.37 7.83 -10.59
C GLY A 486 31.27 8.45 -11.99
N SER A 487 32.20 9.37 -12.23
CA SER A 487 32.44 9.96 -13.55
C SER A 487 33.86 9.60 -13.99
N PRO A 488 34.24 9.73 -15.27
CA PRO A 488 35.60 9.45 -15.71
C PRO A 488 36.65 10.16 -14.84
N GLY A 489 37.48 9.39 -14.14
CA GLY A 489 38.52 9.91 -13.23
C GLY A 489 38.07 10.25 -11.80
N LYS A 490 36.81 9.98 -11.41
CA LYS A 490 36.29 10.15 -10.05
C LYS A 490 35.51 8.89 -9.62
N PRO A 491 35.91 8.21 -8.53
CA PRO A 491 35.19 7.04 -8.05
C PRO A 491 33.77 7.42 -7.61
N GLY A 492 32.81 6.51 -7.82
CA GLY A 492 31.46 6.65 -7.30
C GLY A 492 31.32 6.07 -5.90
N VAL A 493 30.15 6.27 -5.29
CA VAL A 493 29.82 5.67 -3.98
C VAL A 493 30.00 4.15 -4.00
N TRP A 494 29.67 3.49 -5.12
CA TRP A 494 29.86 2.04 -5.28
C TRP A 494 31.32 1.59 -5.13
N ASP A 495 32.26 2.36 -5.70
CA ASP A 495 33.68 2.06 -5.67
C ASP A 495 34.33 2.44 -4.33
N GLU A 496 33.78 3.45 -3.65
CA GLU A 496 34.25 3.92 -2.35
C GLU A 496 33.84 3.03 -1.17
N CYS A 497 32.88 2.12 -1.36
CA CYS A 497 32.44 1.19 -0.32
C CYS A 497 33.60 0.30 0.17
N LEU A 498 33.89 0.36 1.47
CA LEU A 498 34.96 -0.43 2.09
C LEU A 498 34.52 -1.85 2.47
N HIS A 499 33.22 -2.06 2.68
CA HIS A 499 32.71 -3.38 3.02
C HIS A 499 32.90 -4.36 1.87
N LYS A 500 33.08 -5.64 2.21
CA LYS A 500 33.05 -6.73 1.24
C LYS A 500 31.69 -6.75 0.52
N PRO A 501 31.62 -7.24 -0.73
CA PRO A 501 30.39 -7.19 -1.51
C PRO A 501 29.16 -7.77 -0.80
N HIS A 502 29.27 -8.87 -0.06
CA HIS A 502 28.14 -9.46 0.66
C HIS A 502 27.58 -8.59 1.79
N HIS A 503 28.31 -7.59 2.27
CA HIS A 503 27.79 -6.60 3.24
C HIS A 503 27.19 -5.35 2.58
N ARG A 504 27.04 -5.33 1.25
CA ARG A 504 26.45 -4.22 0.51
C ARG A 504 25.01 -4.55 0.10
N ILE A 505 24.09 -3.67 0.43
CA ILE A 505 22.66 -3.76 0.07
C ILE A 505 22.32 -2.57 -0.83
N ILE A 506 21.83 -2.85 -2.04
CA ILE A 506 21.36 -1.85 -2.98
C ILE A 506 19.83 -1.80 -2.92
N ILE A 507 19.25 -0.62 -2.71
CA ILE A 507 17.80 -0.38 -2.86
C ILE A 507 17.58 0.32 -4.20
N CYS A 508 16.74 -0.25 -5.04
CA CYS A 508 16.38 0.27 -6.35
C CYS A 508 14.85 0.38 -6.46
N SER A 509 14.33 1.49 -7.00
CA SER A 509 12.90 1.59 -7.25
C SER A 509 12.47 0.76 -8.46
N HIS A 510 11.19 0.37 -8.52
CA HIS A 510 10.60 -0.30 -9.69
C HIS A 510 10.82 0.51 -10.98
N SER A 511 10.58 1.82 -10.91
CA SER A 511 10.81 2.75 -12.02
C SER A 511 12.29 2.79 -12.43
N SER A 512 13.22 2.87 -11.47
CA SER A 512 14.66 2.87 -11.75
C SER A 512 15.10 1.58 -12.42
N LEU A 513 14.62 0.41 -11.97
CA LEU A 513 14.93 -0.85 -12.64
C LEU A 513 14.39 -0.91 -14.07
N LYS A 514 13.14 -0.45 -14.30
CA LYS A 514 12.53 -0.40 -15.64
C LYS A 514 13.34 0.51 -16.58
N THR A 515 13.71 1.71 -16.12
CA THR A 515 14.53 2.65 -16.90
C THR A 515 15.92 2.08 -17.18
N GLU A 516 16.55 1.46 -16.19
CA GLU A 516 17.86 0.82 -16.34
C GLU A 516 17.79 -0.33 -17.35
N TYR A 517 16.72 -1.10 -17.32
CA TYR A 517 16.47 -2.18 -18.28
C TYR A 517 16.30 -1.64 -19.70
N GLN A 518 15.48 -0.60 -19.87
CA GLN A 518 15.31 0.06 -21.17
C GLN A 518 16.62 0.65 -21.70
N ARG A 519 17.51 1.13 -20.82
CA ARG A 519 18.84 1.63 -21.18
C ARG A 519 19.74 0.50 -21.69
N CYS A 520 19.76 -0.64 -21.00
CA CYS A 520 20.70 -1.73 -21.27
C CYS A 520 20.24 -2.70 -22.37
N PHE A 521 18.93 -2.83 -22.60
CA PHE A 521 18.36 -3.86 -23.47
C PHE A 521 17.55 -3.29 -24.64
N ASP A 522 17.55 -4.01 -25.75
CA ASP A 522 16.70 -3.72 -26.89
C ASP A 522 15.30 -4.27 -26.64
N VAL A 523 14.43 -3.40 -26.13
CA VAL A 523 13.02 -3.71 -25.85
C VAL A 523 12.19 -3.89 -27.12
N THR A 524 12.71 -3.49 -28.28
CA THR A 524 12.05 -3.59 -29.58
C THR A 524 12.40 -4.86 -30.34
N ALA A 525 13.32 -5.69 -29.81
CA ALA A 525 13.72 -6.93 -30.45
C ALA A 525 12.52 -7.88 -30.64
N GLU A 526 12.20 -8.20 -31.90
CA GLU A 526 11.10 -9.10 -32.28
C GLU A 526 11.55 -10.57 -32.35
N GLY A 527 10.59 -11.49 -32.40
CA GLY A 527 10.84 -12.92 -32.62
C GLY A 527 11.42 -13.68 -31.42
N LEU A 528 11.48 -13.05 -30.25
CA LEU A 528 11.87 -13.71 -29.01
C LEU A 528 10.68 -14.35 -28.30
N GLU A 529 10.92 -15.52 -27.72
CA GLU A 529 9.97 -16.20 -26.85
C GLU A 529 9.76 -15.43 -25.54
N ALA A 530 8.62 -15.64 -24.88
CA ALA A 530 8.24 -14.88 -23.69
C ALA A 530 9.26 -14.98 -22.54
N TRP A 531 9.89 -16.15 -22.36
CA TRP A 531 10.89 -16.40 -21.32
C TRP A 531 12.33 -16.02 -21.71
N GLN A 532 12.56 -15.51 -22.91
CA GLN A 532 13.89 -15.13 -23.35
C GLN A 532 14.26 -13.72 -22.88
N ARG A 533 15.51 -13.57 -22.45
CA ARG A 533 16.10 -12.26 -22.18
C ARG A 533 16.27 -11.51 -23.50
N ARG A 534 15.89 -10.23 -23.51
CA ARG A 534 16.12 -9.36 -24.67
C ARG A 534 17.62 -9.15 -24.88
N PRO A 535 18.09 -8.96 -26.13
CA PRO A 535 19.50 -8.70 -26.38
C PRO A 535 19.91 -7.35 -25.77
N MET A 536 21.17 -7.25 -25.36
CA MET A 536 21.73 -5.98 -24.90
C MET A 536 21.90 -5.01 -26.07
N ARG A 537 21.70 -3.71 -25.80
CA ARG A 537 21.98 -2.68 -26.80
C ARG A 537 23.47 -2.59 -27.08
N LYS A 538 23.81 -2.26 -28.33
CA LYS A 538 25.20 -1.99 -28.74
C LYS A 538 25.67 -0.70 -28.05
N ASN A 539 26.96 -0.65 -27.68
CA ASN A 539 27.64 0.50 -27.07
C ASN A 539 27.16 0.90 -25.65
N ILE A 540 26.54 -0.02 -24.91
CA ILE A 540 26.29 0.20 -23.48
C ILE A 540 27.51 -0.24 -22.67
N ASP A 541 28.03 0.67 -21.86
CA ASP A 541 28.93 0.28 -20.77
C ASP A 541 28.11 -0.39 -19.66
N ILE A 542 28.23 -1.71 -19.60
CA ILE A 542 27.51 -2.54 -18.63
C ILE A 542 28.13 -2.45 -17.24
N ASN A 543 29.40 -2.06 -17.13
CA ASN A 543 30.09 -1.96 -15.84
C ASN A 543 29.52 -0.85 -14.97
N THR A 544 28.89 0.15 -15.59
CA THR A 544 28.15 1.22 -14.91
C THR A 544 26.65 0.92 -14.87
N SER A 545 26.25 -0.34 -14.69
CA SER A 545 24.86 -0.77 -14.64
C SER A 545 24.61 -1.80 -13.56
N LEU A 546 23.40 -1.80 -13.00
CA LEU A 546 22.93 -2.91 -12.17
C LEU A 546 23.00 -4.26 -12.90
N PHE A 547 22.81 -4.28 -14.23
CA PHE A 547 22.90 -5.50 -15.02
C PHE A 547 24.33 -5.96 -15.32
N GLY A 548 25.35 -5.19 -14.90
CA GLY A 548 26.75 -5.60 -14.89
C GLY A 548 27.20 -6.23 -13.58
N LEU A 549 26.37 -6.16 -12.54
CA LEU A 549 26.65 -6.80 -11.25
C LEU A 549 26.08 -8.22 -11.21
N ASN A 550 26.67 -9.04 -10.34
CA ASN A 550 26.07 -10.28 -9.86
C ASN A 550 25.62 -10.09 -8.42
N PHE A 551 24.56 -10.76 -8.01
CA PHE A 551 23.91 -10.60 -6.71
C PHE A 551 23.85 -11.92 -5.95
N SER A 552 24.03 -11.87 -4.63
CA SER A 552 23.77 -13.00 -3.75
C SER A 552 22.26 -13.20 -3.59
N THR A 553 21.51 -12.11 -3.44
CA THR A 553 20.05 -12.15 -3.44
C THR A 553 19.47 -10.99 -4.23
N VAL A 554 18.40 -11.26 -4.98
CA VAL A 554 17.51 -10.23 -5.53
C VAL A 554 16.14 -10.44 -4.90
N THR A 555 15.63 -9.38 -4.29
CA THR A 555 14.29 -9.36 -3.70
C THR A 555 13.46 -8.31 -4.42
N VAL A 556 12.26 -8.68 -4.88
CA VAL A 556 11.31 -7.76 -5.51
C VAL A 556 10.06 -7.70 -4.66
N ASP A 557 9.86 -6.59 -3.97
CA ASP A 557 8.65 -6.33 -3.18
C ASP A 557 7.54 -5.81 -4.09
N GLU A 558 6.29 -6.05 -3.72
CA GLU A 558 5.12 -5.77 -4.58
C GLU A 558 5.31 -6.22 -6.05
N ALA A 559 5.85 -7.43 -6.22
CA ALA A 559 6.21 -7.98 -7.52
C ALA A 559 5.03 -8.10 -8.50
N HIS A 560 3.80 -8.00 -7.99
CA HIS A 560 2.59 -7.92 -8.82
C HIS A 560 2.60 -6.70 -9.76
N LEU A 561 3.36 -5.64 -9.47
CA LEU A 561 3.54 -4.47 -10.35
C LEU A 561 4.38 -4.76 -11.60
N PHE A 562 5.13 -5.87 -11.62
CA PHE A 562 5.87 -6.32 -12.81
C PHE A 562 5.10 -7.31 -13.67
N ARG A 563 3.86 -7.67 -13.31
CA ARG A 563 3.10 -8.73 -14.02
C ARG A 563 2.96 -8.49 -15.52
N ASN A 564 2.85 -7.25 -15.98
CA ASN A 564 2.71 -6.93 -17.41
C ASN A 564 4.05 -6.60 -18.09
N GLN A 565 5.11 -6.36 -17.30
CA GLN A 565 6.42 -5.93 -17.77
C GLN A 565 7.49 -6.71 -17.00
N TYR A 566 7.47 -8.04 -17.09
CA TYR A 566 8.27 -8.92 -16.25
C TYR A 566 9.75 -9.07 -16.71
N HIS A 567 10.09 -8.60 -17.91
CA HIS A 567 11.42 -8.74 -18.48
C HIS A 567 12.59 -8.10 -17.69
N PRO A 568 12.44 -6.94 -17.03
CA PRO A 568 13.48 -6.40 -16.14
C PRO A 568 13.85 -7.38 -15.03
N VAL A 569 12.86 -7.97 -14.37
CA VAL A 569 13.06 -8.95 -13.29
C VAL A 569 13.60 -10.27 -13.83
N LEU A 570 13.06 -10.77 -14.95
CA LEU A 570 13.58 -11.95 -15.65
C LEU A 570 15.08 -11.81 -15.96
N SER A 571 15.53 -10.62 -16.36
CA SER A 571 16.93 -10.36 -16.70
C SER A 571 17.86 -10.40 -15.48
N LEU A 572 17.35 -10.07 -14.29
CA LEU A 572 18.09 -10.20 -13.03
C LEU A 572 18.26 -11.66 -12.59
N HIS A 573 17.39 -12.58 -13.02
CA HIS A 573 17.48 -13.99 -12.61
C HIS A 573 18.85 -14.60 -12.95
N SER A 574 19.37 -14.35 -14.15
CA SER A 574 20.68 -14.86 -14.57
C SER A 574 21.87 -14.28 -13.80
N LEU A 575 21.65 -13.20 -13.06
CA LEU A 575 22.65 -12.44 -12.32
C LEU A 575 22.56 -12.68 -10.82
N THR A 576 21.56 -13.43 -10.35
CA THR A 576 21.32 -13.65 -8.92
C THR A 576 21.51 -15.11 -8.54
N ASP A 577 22.05 -15.32 -7.34
CA ASP A 577 22.16 -16.64 -6.74
C ASP A 577 20.80 -17.08 -6.14
N ILE A 578 20.08 -16.19 -5.45
CA ILE A 578 18.73 -16.44 -4.93
C ILE A 578 17.76 -15.34 -5.37
N MET A 579 16.64 -15.70 -5.99
CA MET A 579 15.57 -14.78 -6.40
C MET A 579 14.36 -14.95 -5.48
N CYS A 580 13.88 -13.85 -4.90
CA CYS A 580 12.64 -13.83 -4.14
C CYS A 580 11.72 -12.71 -4.65
N LEU A 581 10.47 -13.08 -4.93
CA LEU A 581 9.40 -12.14 -5.24
C LEU A 581 8.44 -12.12 -4.05
N ALA A 582 8.02 -10.94 -3.61
CA ALA A 582 7.05 -10.79 -2.53
C ALA A 582 5.81 -10.03 -3.03
N THR A 583 4.62 -10.51 -2.66
CA THR A 583 3.35 -9.85 -2.96
C THR A 583 2.26 -10.41 -2.05
N ALA A 584 1.38 -9.56 -1.52
CA ALA A 584 0.19 -10.04 -0.82
C ALA A 584 -0.88 -10.58 -1.78
N THR A 585 -0.81 -10.20 -3.05
CA THR A 585 -1.85 -10.45 -4.05
C THR A 585 -1.21 -10.97 -5.34
N PRO A 586 -0.92 -12.29 -5.44
CA PRO A 586 -0.30 -12.89 -6.62
C PRO A 586 -1.25 -13.01 -7.83
N LEU A 587 -2.56 -12.93 -7.61
CA LEU A 587 -3.60 -12.92 -8.64
C LEU A 587 -4.39 -11.61 -8.53
N GLN A 588 -4.25 -10.69 -9.49
CA GLN A 588 -4.97 -9.41 -9.46
C GLN A 588 -5.89 -9.21 -10.67
N THR A 589 -5.38 -9.45 -11.88
CA THR A 589 -6.06 -9.01 -13.11
C THR A 589 -6.40 -10.14 -14.06
N SER A 590 -5.56 -11.17 -14.13
CA SER A 590 -5.80 -12.28 -15.06
C SER A 590 -5.05 -13.55 -14.62
N PRO A 591 -5.45 -14.74 -15.11
CA PRO A 591 -4.66 -15.96 -14.92
C PRO A 591 -3.22 -15.83 -15.45
N SER A 592 -2.99 -14.97 -16.45
CA SER A 592 -1.66 -14.65 -17.02
C SER A 592 -0.66 -14.15 -15.97
N ASP A 593 -1.15 -13.56 -14.87
CA ASP A 593 -0.31 -13.04 -13.80
C ASP A 593 0.58 -14.15 -13.23
N LEU A 594 0.04 -15.36 -13.05
CA LEU A 594 0.79 -16.53 -12.56
C LEU A 594 1.83 -17.02 -13.57
N PHE A 595 1.53 -16.96 -14.87
CA PHE A 595 2.50 -17.30 -15.91
C PHE A 595 3.70 -16.36 -15.86
N ASN A 596 3.44 -15.07 -15.66
CA ASN A 596 4.49 -14.06 -15.58
C ASN A 596 5.32 -14.19 -14.29
N PHE A 597 4.71 -14.54 -13.15
CA PHE A 597 5.47 -14.92 -11.96
C PHE A 597 6.35 -16.14 -12.20
N GLY A 598 5.82 -17.20 -12.83
CA GLY A 598 6.58 -18.38 -13.19
C GLY A 598 7.78 -18.07 -14.08
N ARG A 599 7.63 -17.13 -15.03
CA ARG A 599 8.72 -16.62 -15.87
C ARG A 599 9.74 -15.82 -15.07
N MET A 600 9.32 -14.88 -14.23
CA MET A 600 10.24 -14.08 -13.39
C MET A 600 11.09 -14.94 -12.46
N LEU A 601 10.51 -16.04 -11.95
CA LEU A 601 11.18 -17.03 -11.11
C LEU A 601 11.95 -18.09 -11.92
N CYS A 602 11.95 -18.00 -13.25
CA CYS A 602 12.56 -18.95 -14.17
C CYS A 602 12.20 -20.41 -13.89
N LEU A 603 10.94 -20.67 -13.52
CA LEU A 603 10.47 -22.03 -13.30
C LEU A 603 10.49 -22.79 -14.63
N PRO A 604 11.12 -23.99 -14.73
CA PRO A 604 11.35 -24.67 -16.01
C PRO A 604 10.08 -24.86 -16.85
N LYS A 605 8.95 -25.19 -16.21
CA LYS A 605 7.67 -25.35 -16.90
C LYS A 605 7.16 -24.07 -17.56
N PHE A 606 7.54 -22.90 -17.06
CA PHE A 606 7.13 -21.59 -17.59
C PHE A 606 8.11 -21.04 -18.63
N GLN A 607 9.11 -21.85 -19.03
CA GLN A 607 10.10 -21.53 -20.06
C GLN A 607 9.92 -22.41 -21.31
N THR A 608 8.68 -22.72 -21.67
CA THR A 608 8.35 -23.61 -22.78
C THR A 608 7.27 -23.02 -23.70
N ARG A 609 7.32 -23.39 -24.99
CA ARG A 609 6.28 -23.01 -25.97
C ARG A 609 4.91 -23.55 -25.60
N GLU A 610 4.86 -24.75 -25.02
CA GLU A 610 3.64 -25.38 -24.52
C GLU A 610 2.91 -24.49 -23.52
N THR A 611 3.64 -23.88 -22.59
CA THR A 611 3.06 -22.99 -21.58
C THR A 611 2.61 -21.65 -22.18
N ASP A 612 3.33 -21.13 -23.18
CA ASP A 612 2.90 -19.94 -23.93
C ASP A 612 1.63 -20.22 -24.76
N GLU A 613 1.51 -21.41 -25.34
CA GLU A 613 0.32 -21.87 -26.05
C GLU A 613 -0.86 -22.01 -25.08
N LEU A 614 -0.65 -22.62 -23.92
CA LEU A 614 -1.66 -22.72 -22.86
C LEU A 614 -2.14 -21.33 -22.41
N GLU A 615 -1.24 -20.37 -22.19
CA GLU A 615 -1.61 -19.01 -21.82
C GLU A 615 -2.46 -18.35 -22.93
N ARG A 616 -2.07 -18.53 -24.20
CA ARG A 616 -2.83 -18.01 -25.35
C ARG A 616 -4.22 -18.65 -25.44
N GLU A 617 -4.33 -19.95 -25.22
CA GLU A 617 -5.62 -20.67 -25.19
C GLU A 617 -6.51 -20.17 -24.07
N MET A 618 -5.96 -20.02 -22.85
CA MET A 618 -6.69 -19.45 -21.71
C MET A 618 -7.17 -18.03 -21.99
N LYS A 619 -6.33 -17.18 -22.60
CA LYS A 619 -6.72 -15.81 -23.01
C LYS A 619 -7.83 -15.83 -24.05
N ARG A 620 -7.76 -16.72 -25.05
CA ARG A 620 -8.82 -16.88 -26.07
C ARG A 620 -10.12 -17.37 -25.45
N ALA A 621 -10.06 -18.35 -24.56
CA ALA A 621 -11.21 -18.88 -23.84
C ALA A 621 -11.87 -17.81 -22.96
N LEU A 622 -11.07 -17.04 -22.23
CA LEU A 622 -11.55 -15.93 -21.42
C LEU A 622 -12.19 -14.83 -22.28
N ALA A 623 -11.56 -14.44 -23.39
CA ALA A 623 -12.11 -13.45 -24.31
C ALA A 623 -13.43 -13.91 -24.95
N LYS A 624 -13.51 -15.20 -25.32
CA LYS A 624 -14.75 -15.81 -25.82
C LYS A 624 -15.83 -15.81 -24.75
N ALA A 625 -15.51 -16.26 -23.53
CA ALA A 625 -16.43 -16.23 -22.40
C ALA A 625 -16.96 -14.81 -22.18
N ILE A 626 -16.09 -13.80 -22.06
CA ILE A 626 -16.49 -12.39 -21.87
C ILE A 626 -17.41 -11.89 -23.01
N LYS A 627 -17.16 -12.32 -24.25
CA LYS A 627 -18.00 -11.98 -25.40
C LYS A 627 -19.38 -12.64 -25.32
N ASP A 628 -19.43 -13.87 -24.83
CA ASP A 628 -20.65 -14.68 -24.69
C ASP A 628 -21.45 -14.34 -23.41
N ILE A 629 -20.90 -13.56 -22.47
CA ILE A 629 -21.63 -13.05 -21.30
C ILE A 629 -22.73 -12.09 -21.77
N SER A 630 -23.99 -12.45 -21.48
CA SER A 630 -25.17 -11.63 -21.77
C SER A 630 -25.13 -10.29 -21.01
N PRO A 631 -25.83 -9.24 -21.46
CA PRO A 631 -25.93 -7.97 -20.73
C PRO A 631 -26.39 -8.15 -19.28
N GLU A 632 -27.30 -9.09 -19.04
CA GLU A 632 -27.81 -9.47 -17.72
C GLU A 632 -26.72 -10.16 -16.87
N GLN A 633 -25.93 -11.05 -17.46
CA GLN A 633 -24.80 -11.68 -16.77
C GLN A 633 -23.66 -10.69 -16.49
N ARG A 634 -23.44 -9.67 -17.34
CA ARG A 634 -22.51 -8.57 -17.06
C ARG A 634 -22.98 -7.71 -15.90
N ALA A 635 -24.28 -7.39 -15.86
CA ALA A 635 -24.89 -6.69 -14.73
C ALA A 635 -24.79 -7.52 -13.44
N MET A 636 -25.03 -8.84 -13.52
CA MET A 636 -24.91 -9.76 -12.40
C MET A 636 -23.45 -9.98 -11.94
N TYR A 637 -22.48 -9.95 -12.86
CA TYR A 637 -21.05 -9.99 -12.54
C TYR A 637 -20.59 -8.68 -11.88
N ALA A 638 -21.08 -7.53 -12.37
CA ALA A 638 -20.88 -6.23 -11.72
C ALA A 638 -21.54 -6.18 -10.33
N GLU A 639 -22.75 -6.71 -10.20
CA GLU A 639 -23.46 -6.82 -8.93
C GLU A 639 -22.77 -7.79 -7.95
N ARG A 640 -22.16 -8.88 -8.43
CA ARG A 640 -21.31 -9.77 -7.62
C ARG A 640 -20.00 -9.12 -7.21
N LEU A 641 -19.38 -8.32 -8.07
CA LEU A 641 -18.21 -7.49 -7.73
C LEU A 641 -18.54 -6.47 -6.65
N ILE A 642 -19.75 -5.91 -6.67
CA ILE A 642 -20.26 -4.97 -5.67
C ILE A 642 -20.66 -5.70 -4.37
N ARG A 643 -21.33 -6.86 -4.43
CA ARG A 643 -21.73 -7.64 -3.26
C ARG A 643 -20.56 -8.29 -2.53
N GLY A 644 -19.51 -8.68 -3.26
CA GLY A 644 -18.26 -9.19 -2.67
C GLY A 644 -17.52 -8.14 -1.81
N VAL A 645 -17.89 -6.87 -1.91
CA VAL A 645 -17.39 -5.78 -1.05
C VAL A 645 -18.30 -5.58 0.19
N THR A 646 -19.53 -6.11 0.19
CA THR A 646 -20.53 -5.84 1.25
C THR A 646 -20.79 -6.99 2.23
N ASP A 647 -20.41 -8.23 1.95
CA ASP A 647 -20.67 -9.39 2.82
C ASP A 647 -19.59 -9.60 3.91
N GLU A 648 -19.59 -8.75 4.95
CA GLU A 648 -18.83 -8.92 6.22
C GLU A 648 -19.45 -9.96 7.18
N LYS A 649 -19.69 -11.20 6.74
CA LYS A 649 -20.06 -12.28 7.66
C LYS A 649 -19.19 -13.51 7.50
N ASN A 650 -18.00 -13.48 8.11
CA ASN A 650 -17.44 -14.61 8.85
C ASN A 650 -16.23 -14.14 9.69
N ASP A 651 -16.40 -14.23 11.00
CA ASP A 651 -15.38 -13.98 12.02
C ASP A 651 -14.36 -15.14 12.05
N PRO A 652 -13.06 -14.90 11.78
CA PRO A 652 -12.04 -15.95 11.83
C PRO A 652 -11.70 -16.44 13.25
N THR A 653 -12.24 -15.83 14.30
CA THR A 653 -11.86 -16.17 15.69
C THR A 653 -12.58 -17.37 16.30
N GLN A 654 -13.53 -18.00 15.58
CA GLN A 654 -14.25 -19.19 16.10
C GLN A 654 -13.64 -20.56 15.72
N GLN A 655 -12.53 -20.64 14.99
CA GLN A 655 -11.94 -21.93 14.59
C GLN A 655 -10.58 -22.29 15.23
N TYR A 656 -10.12 -21.52 16.23
CA TYR A 656 -8.89 -21.85 16.97
C TYR A 656 -9.11 -22.57 18.30
N ASN A 657 -10.32 -23.10 18.55
CA ASN A 657 -10.57 -24.05 19.63
C ASN A 657 -11.29 -25.29 19.07
N ALA A 658 -10.55 -26.16 18.40
CA ALA A 658 -10.80 -27.60 18.29
C ALA A 658 -9.51 -28.32 17.90
#